data_AF-A0A952WIH9-F1
#
_entry.id   AF-A0A952WIH9-F1
#
_cell.length_a   1.000
_cell.length_b   1.000
_cell.length_c   1.000
_cell.angle_alpha   90.00
_cell.angle_beta   90.00
_cell.angle_gamma   90.00
#
_symmetry.space_group_name_H-M   'P 1'
#
loop_
_entity.id
_entity.type
_entity.pdbx_description
1 polymer ?
#
loop_
_entity_poly.entity_id
_entity_poly.type
_entity_poly.pdbx_seq_one_letter_code
_entity_poly.pdbx_strand_id
1 'polypeptide(L)'
;MKTKRSRSIAALILATGLAGSVLAQSPAARTGLIQYPSVSPDGKLLVFSSGGDLWAVSRSGGTGTRLTSHPSEERESAFSPDGKWLAFESERDGPRSIYIASIERTPTGVALGPVRRVTTTDRAQNLTGFTPDGKFVTFSATNEPSIYRSNRLYKAPVEGGPIERLSDAFGTFPHVSPDGSFIVFTRGRADFTRPKYNGSGAPDLWKMNVSTGDFERLTSDPRSDADGWPLPDGSVVYLSSKSGEFNVRRIAAGQTDGQAIDLTNFQPTGNELTIGHGARDLTVNAAGDTASFVVWDTLYTLDLKTPGAKPQAVSIAFSGDFADLDTQRLNLGKEVSEQAVSPDGKTLAVIARGQIFVRATEEHFPTRRVTLGSGRARGLSWSPDNRVLFFASDDTGTYQLYYATVALAKSDLLPPEEKKPETKGEEKKEEKKEEKAQDAKPADGENKDTGKESKKDDKPKNEFAKRWAEAVTFDIHPLLPANLAPGKNDGVFGPEYRDPTPSPDGKKLIFTRGLGDAVLMDLASRDCRVLWSGWNPPDILWAPDSRHIVYELEDLDFNADIWLLDTKPGDDGKTPAPINLTRHPDSDVSPRLTADGKILYFQSERSEQNNQFQVYALALDKSLDALRPYELEEYFTKAAEAAKKRKPIDPVEWDKSAATGGEAKPEAEKKEDKKSDTPKPLRFDTEDAYLRIRRVTNGIPLSSPQLAITPAGDRIIFSAPGDTDPSLVSISYKGEDRKTIQSGGVSNISVSLTGDKVFFIRQGTVSSAPPTGGKVEALPIDAPFVVDVAAQQRQKFMEAARILGNFFYHPTLKGLNWTGMADRYVTLAQSTRTVGEFARVTMMLFGELEGSHVGVFNPPGSAPAQLSVGYLGLDTKPVPGGFEVVRILPRSPADNSQAADEKLRSMRLAVGDVITAIDAQQLAANATSMPSTDLAVALVGKAGKETLLSFTRKSDVPDPATNEVKSRAVLITPLSSGADVDLRYEDEALRRAQLVDKLSDGKLGYLHIRAMGQASVDDYERDLFAAADGKVGLIIDVRDNGGGSTADILLASLTAPRHAYAISRGAHGEEVKKDAYPRDRRLIYGYSRDISVLINENSFSNAEIFAHAIKTINRGKLVGTPTYGGVISTGAATLIDGTAVRTPGRGWYISGSHTDMENHGAQPDISVPQTPADEAAGRDAQLEAAVKELLDRAKEPE
;
A
#
# COMPACT_ATOMS: atom_id res chain seq x y z
N MET A 1 -52.12 -45.36 -29.96
CA MET A 1 -52.91 -46.55 -29.55
C MET A 1 -52.44 -46.94 -28.16
N LYS A 2 -53.27 -46.80 -27.11
CA LYS A 2 -54.16 -47.83 -26.52
C LYS A 2 -53.43 -49.07 -25.93
N THR A 3 -53.53 -49.22 -24.59
CA THR A 3 -53.66 -50.48 -23.80
C THR A 3 -52.46 -51.45 -23.73
N LYS A 4 -52.25 -52.28 -22.68
CA LYS A 4 -52.95 -52.56 -21.39
C LYS A 4 -52.01 -53.30 -20.39
N ARG A 5 -52.35 -53.19 -19.08
CA ARG A 5 -52.37 -54.22 -18.00
C ARG A 5 -52.01 -55.69 -18.38
N SER A 6 -51.49 -56.57 -17.50
CA SER A 6 -51.04 -56.51 -16.09
C SER A 6 -50.64 -57.91 -15.54
N ARG A 7 -50.03 -57.95 -14.35
CA ARG A 7 -50.01 -59.02 -13.30
C ARG A 7 -48.82 -60.01 -13.24
N SER A 8 -48.35 -60.14 -12.00
CA SER A 8 -47.19 -60.87 -11.48
C SER A 8 -47.51 -62.34 -11.13
N ILE A 9 -46.46 -63.13 -10.84
CA ILE A 9 -46.33 -63.98 -9.63
C ILE A 9 -44.83 -64.30 -9.40
N ALA A 10 -44.46 -64.57 -8.14
CA ALA A 10 -43.11 -64.79 -7.61
C ALA A 10 -42.50 -66.16 -8.03
N ALA A 11 -41.23 -66.53 -7.74
CA ALA A 11 -40.24 -66.00 -6.79
C ALA A 11 -38.77 -66.41 -7.10
N LEU A 12 -37.83 -65.75 -6.40
CA LEU A 12 -36.57 -66.30 -5.83
C LEU A 12 -35.33 -66.59 -6.73
N ILE A 13 -34.37 -65.64 -6.77
CA ILE A 13 -32.91 -65.92 -6.70
C ILE A 13 -32.23 -64.84 -5.82
N LEU A 14 -31.22 -65.23 -5.04
CA LEU A 14 -30.40 -64.38 -4.17
C LEU A 14 -29.57 -63.33 -4.93
N ALA A 15 -29.49 -62.12 -4.36
CA ALA A 15 -28.30 -61.26 -4.41
C ALA A 15 -28.26 -60.35 -3.18
N THR A 16 -27.14 -60.34 -2.46
CA THR A 16 -26.93 -59.54 -1.24
C THR A 16 -26.73 -58.06 -1.57
N GLY A 17 -27.68 -57.21 -1.19
CA GLY A 17 -27.51 -55.76 -1.23
C GLY A 17 -26.86 -55.22 0.04
N LEU A 18 -25.60 -54.81 -0.04
CA LEU A 18 -25.03 -53.82 0.88
C LEU A 18 -25.26 -52.44 0.26
N ALA A 19 -26.36 -51.79 0.67
CA ALA A 19 -26.56 -50.38 0.39
C ALA A 19 -25.59 -49.57 1.25
N GLY A 20 -24.43 -49.23 0.69
CA GLY A 20 -23.51 -48.28 1.29
C GLY A 20 -24.15 -46.91 1.34
N SER A 21 -24.66 -46.52 2.49
CA SER A 21 -25.11 -45.15 2.76
C SER A 21 -23.92 -44.21 2.58
N VAL A 22 -23.96 -43.38 1.54
CA VAL A 22 -23.04 -42.25 1.38
C VAL A 22 -23.38 -41.24 2.48
N LEU A 23 -22.72 -41.38 3.63
CA LEU A 23 -22.61 -40.30 4.59
C LEU A 23 -21.93 -39.14 3.87
N ALA A 24 -22.65 -38.03 3.71
CA ALA A 24 -22.04 -36.78 3.33
C ALA A 24 -20.98 -36.46 4.38
N GLN A 25 -19.70 -36.52 3.98
CA GLN A 25 -18.61 -36.08 4.85
C GLN A 25 -18.86 -34.60 5.15
N SER A 26 -18.97 -34.26 6.44
CA SER A 26 -18.86 -32.87 6.87
C SER A 26 -17.56 -32.29 6.29
N PRO A 27 -17.55 -31.03 5.82
CA PRO A 27 -16.31 -30.43 5.33
C PRO A 27 -15.27 -30.51 6.46
N ALA A 28 -14.16 -31.19 6.19
CA ALA A 28 -13.06 -31.28 7.15
C ALA A 28 -12.61 -29.86 7.51
N ALA A 29 -12.43 -29.59 8.80
CA ALA A 29 -11.96 -28.29 9.27
C ALA A 29 -10.64 -27.95 8.58
N ARG A 30 -10.66 -26.93 7.71
CA ARG A 30 -9.48 -26.48 6.95
C ARG A 30 -8.68 -25.52 7.82
N THR A 31 -7.40 -25.83 8.02
CA THR A 31 -6.52 -25.11 8.95
C THR A 31 -5.79 -23.92 8.32
N GLY A 32 -5.81 -23.79 7.00
CA GLY A 32 -5.00 -22.81 6.26
C GLY A 32 -4.92 -23.14 4.77
N LEU A 33 -3.91 -22.58 4.11
CA LEU A 33 -3.41 -22.99 2.80
C LEU A 33 -2.21 -23.94 3.02
N ILE A 34 -2.11 -25.03 2.26
CA ILE A 34 -0.89 -25.86 2.28
C ILE A 34 0.16 -25.22 1.37
N GLN A 35 1.35 -24.96 1.91
CA GLN A 35 2.45 -24.28 1.24
C GLN A 35 3.80 -24.73 1.81
N TYR A 36 4.89 -24.47 1.07
CA TYR A 36 6.26 -24.63 1.57
C TYR A 36 6.63 -26.03 2.12
N PRO A 37 6.41 -27.12 1.36
CA PRO A 37 6.70 -28.46 1.84
C PRO A 37 8.19 -28.80 1.78
N SER A 38 8.69 -29.57 2.73
CA SER A 38 10.05 -30.13 2.76
C SER A 38 10.01 -31.64 3.04
N VAL A 39 10.94 -32.38 2.44
CA VAL A 39 11.02 -33.84 2.52
C VAL A 39 12.15 -34.27 3.44
N SER A 40 11.90 -35.17 4.38
CA SER A 40 12.96 -35.74 5.23
C SER A 40 13.99 -36.51 4.39
N PRO A 41 15.27 -36.61 4.82
CA PRO A 41 16.33 -37.25 4.05
C PRO A 41 16.00 -38.69 3.59
N ASP A 42 15.32 -39.45 4.43
CA ASP A 42 14.87 -40.82 4.15
C ASP A 42 13.62 -40.93 3.26
N GLY A 43 13.03 -39.81 2.81
CA GLY A 43 11.88 -39.76 1.93
C GLY A 43 10.54 -40.20 2.55
N LYS A 44 10.43 -40.30 3.88
CA LYS A 44 9.23 -40.86 4.56
C LYS A 44 8.33 -39.83 5.24
N LEU A 45 8.86 -38.66 5.61
CA LEU A 45 8.12 -37.61 6.29
C LEU A 45 8.14 -36.34 5.44
N LEU A 46 7.02 -35.63 5.44
CA LEU A 46 6.86 -34.31 4.85
C LEU A 46 6.57 -33.32 5.98
N VAL A 47 7.20 -32.14 5.94
CA VAL A 47 6.83 -30.98 6.77
C VAL A 47 6.34 -29.88 5.84
N PHE A 48 5.31 -29.13 6.21
CA PHE A 48 4.74 -28.04 5.39
C PHE A 48 4.14 -26.96 6.29
N SER A 49 3.97 -25.75 5.75
CA SER A 49 3.27 -24.66 6.46
C SER A 49 1.77 -24.69 6.13
N SER A 50 0.93 -24.51 7.15
CA SER A 50 -0.52 -24.31 7.03
C SER A 50 -1.11 -23.66 8.29
N GLY A 51 -1.90 -22.61 8.11
CA GLY A 51 -2.51 -21.84 9.20
C GLY A 51 -1.56 -20.88 9.90
N GLY A 52 -0.34 -20.74 9.37
CA GLY A 52 0.77 -20.05 10.02
C GLY A 52 1.71 -20.97 10.80
N ASP A 53 1.41 -22.26 10.90
CA ASP A 53 2.22 -23.23 11.64
C ASP A 53 2.88 -24.26 10.72
N LEU A 54 3.94 -24.90 11.21
CA LEU A 54 4.49 -26.11 10.59
C LEU A 54 3.67 -27.34 10.99
N TRP A 55 3.46 -28.23 10.03
CA TRP A 55 2.77 -29.51 10.17
C TRP A 55 3.62 -30.64 9.60
N ALA A 56 3.60 -31.82 10.23
CA ALA A 56 4.25 -33.03 9.76
C ALA A 56 3.23 -34.10 9.35
N VAL A 57 3.49 -34.80 8.24
CA VAL A 57 2.68 -35.95 7.78
C VAL A 57 3.56 -37.02 7.13
N SER A 58 3.15 -38.29 7.18
CA SER A 58 3.79 -39.35 6.39
C SER A 58 3.66 -39.05 4.89
N ARG A 59 4.66 -39.44 4.09
CA ARG A 59 4.61 -39.37 2.62
C ARG A 59 3.37 -40.06 2.03
N SER A 60 2.88 -41.11 2.68
CA SER A 60 1.67 -41.84 2.27
C SER A 60 0.35 -41.13 2.62
N GLY A 61 0.41 -39.94 3.22
CA GLY A 61 -0.74 -39.29 3.84
C GLY A 61 -1.11 -39.88 5.21
N GLY A 62 -2.21 -39.40 5.77
CA GLY A 62 -2.72 -39.76 7.09
C GLY A 62 -2.99 -38.54 7.98
N THR A 63 -2.94 -38.72 9.30
CA THR A 63 -3.13 -37.63 10.27
C THR A 63 -1.92 -36.69 10.27
N GLY A 64 -2.19 -35.39 10.11
CA GLY A 64 -1.18 -34.33 10.27
C GLY A 64 -0.93 -34.02 11.75
N THR A 65 0.33 -33.87 12.12
CA THR A 65 0.77 -33.45 13.46
C THR A 65 1.25 -32.01 13.40
N ARG A 66 0.65 -31.10 14.18
CA ARG A 66 1.09 -29.70 14.31
C ARG A 66 2.42 -29.66 15.07
N LEU A 67 3.42 -28.97 14.52
CA LEU A 67 4.78 -28.87 15.07
C LEU A 67 5.03 -27.53 15.80
N THR A 68 4.41 -26.45 15.35
CA THR A 68 4.52 -25.11 15.97
C THR A 68 3.14 -24.54 16.34
N SER A 69 3.12 -23.55 17.22
CA SER A 69 1.89 -22.90 17.68
C SER A 69 2.13 -21.44 18.08
N HIS A 70 2.92 -20.72 17.27
CA HIS A 70 3.30 -19.33 17.57
C HIS A 70 2.29 -18.35 16.95
N PRO A 71 2.04 -17.16 17.54
CA PRO A 71 1.21 -16.12 16.91
C PRO A 71 1.79 -15.49 15.63
N SER A 72 2.99 -15.89 15.22
CA SER A 72 3.69 -15.37 14.04
C SER A 72 3.84 -16.49 13.02
N GLU A 73 3.85 -16.13 11.74
CA GLU A 73 3.86 -17.11 10.67
C GLU A 73 5.21 -17.85 10.57
N GLU A 74 5.14 -19.17 10.62
CA GLU A 74 6.19 -20.08 10.17
C GLU A 74 5.99 -20.48 8.71
N ARG A 75 7.06 -20.42 7.90
CA ARG A 75 7.00 -20.67 6.45
C ARG A 75 8.00 -21.75 5.99
N GLU A 76 8.83 -21.44 4.99
CA GLU A 76 9.82 -22.33 4.39
C GLU A 76 10.62 -23.11 5.46
N SER A 77 10.80 -24.42 5.22
CA SER A 77 11.47 -25.33 6.14
C SER A 77 12.44 -26.25 5.39
N ALA A 78 13.47 -26.72 6.08
CA ALA A 78 14.46 -27.65 5.53
C ALA A 78 14.93 -28.64 6.61
N PHE A 79 15.19 -29.89 6.21
CA PHE A 79 15.80 -30.88 7.08
C PHE A 79 17.33 -30.84 6.98
N SER A 80 18.03 -31.10 8.09
CA SER A 80 19.47 -31.43 8.03
C SER A 80 19.69 -32.75 7.28
N PRO A 81 20.87 -32.97 6.67
CA PRO A 81 21.18 -34.21 5.93
C PRO A 81 21.07 -35.48 6.79
N ASP A 82 21.31 -35.38 8.10
CA ASP A 82 21.18 -36.48 9.06
C ASP A 82 19.75 -36.65 9.62
N GLY A 83 18.82 -35.76 9.25
CA GLY A 83 17.41 -35.80 9.62
C GLY A 83 17.09 -35.46 11.08
N LYS A 84 18.08 -34.98 11.86
CA LYS A 84 17.89 -34.64 13.29
C LYS A 84 17.42 -33.21 13.55
N TRP A 85 17.63 -32.30 12.59
CA TRP A 85 17.27 -30.90 12.73
C TRP A 85 16.29 -30.47 11.64
N LEU A 86 15.42 -29.54 12.00
CA LEU A 86 14.56 -28.81 11.08
C LEU A 86 14.91 -27.32 11.22
N ALA A 87 15.42 -26.71 10.15
CA ALA A 87 15.50 -25.25 10.03
C ALA A 87 14.19 -24.73 9.42
N PHE A 88 13.77 -23.53 9.80
CA PHE A 88 12.56 -22.90 9.28
C PHE A 88 12.57 -21.37 9.40
N GLU A 89 11.81 -20.70 8.55
CA GLU A 89 11.56 -19.27 8.61
C GLU A 89 10.47 -18.93 9.62
N SER A 90 10.67 -17.87 10.42
CA SER A 90 9.63 -17.30 11.30
C SER A 90 9.80 -15.79 11.48
N GLU A 91 8.68 -15.09 11.62
CA GLU A 91 8.61 -13.63 11.87
C GLU A 91 8.47 -13.28 13.38
N ARG A 92 8.70 -14.27 14.28
CA ARG A 92 8.47 -14.14 15.73
C ARG A 92 9.24 -13.02 16.44
N ASP A 93 10.45 -12.70 15.99
CA ASP A 93 11.31 -11.65 16.55
C ASP A 93 11.38 -10.40 15.64
N GLY A 94 10.39 -10.21 14.75
CA GLY A 94 10.35 -9.12 13.76
C GLY A 94 10.56 -9.63 12.32
N PRO A 95 11.61 -9.18 11.61
CA PRO A 95 11.82 -9.55 10.21
C PRO A 95 12.11 -11.04 10.07
N ARG A 96 11.57 -11.63 9.00
CA ARG A 96 11.66 -13.05 8.68
C ARG A 96 13.10 -13.56 8.81
N SER A 97 13.30 -14.44 9.79
CA SER A 97 14.61 -14.95 10.19
C SER A 97 14.60 -16.46 10.28
N ILE A 98 15.78 -17.07 10.27
CA ILE A 98 15.96 -18.52 10.28
C ILE A 98 16.09 -19.01 11.72
N TYR A 99 15.28 -20.01 12.06
CA TYR A 99 15.28 -20.74 13.32
C TYR A 99 15.59 -22.21 13.08
N ILE A 100 15.95 -22.92 14.14
CA ILE A 100 16.20 -24.36 14.10
C ILE A 100 15.71 -25.02 15.39
N ALA A 101 15.21 -26.25 15.25
CA ALA A 101 14.87 -27.14 16.36
C ALA A 101 15.28 -28.57 16.01
N SER A 102 15.52 -29.41 17.02
CA SER A 102 15.62 -30.85 16.79
C SER A 102 14.25 -31.39 16.38
N ILE A 103 14.21 -32.41 15.51
CA ILE A 103 12.98 -33.05 15.06
C ILE A 103 13.06 -34.56 15.30
N GLU A 104 12.10 -35.10 16.04
CA GLU A 104 12.10 -36.50 16.46
C GLU A 104 10.79 -37.21 16.10
N ARG A 105 10.91 -38.43 15.60
CA ARG A 105 9.78 -39.33 15.37
C ARG A 105 9.51 -40.13 16.64
N THR A 106 8.39 -39.83 17.29
CA THR A 106 7.92 -40.50 18.51
C THR A 106 6.91 -41.61 18.16
N PRO A 107 6.60 -42.55 19.07
CA PRO A 107 5.51 -43.53 18.87
C PRO A 107 4.13 -42.88 18.69
N THR A 108 3.96 -41.62 19.09
CA THR A 108 2.70 -40.87 19.09
C THR A 108 2.59 -39.81 17.98
N GLY A 109 3.62 -39.63 17.15
CA GLY A 109 3.67 -38.58 16.12
C GLY A 109 5.07 -37.99 15.95
N VAL A 110 5.16 -36.77 15.42
CA VAL A 110 6.43 -36.03 15.27
C VAL A 110 6.46 -34.86 16.26
N ALA A 111 7.60 -34.60 16.89
CA ALA A 111 7.79 -33.50 17.82
C ALA A 111 9.01 -32.65 17.44
N LEU A 112 8.94 -31.36 17.75
CA LEU A 112 10.09 -30.46 17.77
C LEU A 112 10.64 -30.29 19.18
N GLY A 113 11.96 -30.22 19.30
CA GLY A 113 12.64 -29.77 20.50
C GLY A 113 12.60 -28.24 20.67
N PRO A 114 13.39 -27.68 21.61
CA PRO A 114 13.47 -26.24 21.82
C PRO A 114 13.91 -25.50 20.54
N VAL A 115 13.10 -24.52 20.12
CA VAL A 115 13.41 -23.65 18.99
C VAL A 115 14.45 -22.62 19.42
N ARG A 116 15.51 -22.45 18.61
CA ARG A 116 16.46 -21.34 18.73
C ARG A 116 16.66 -20.63 17.39
N ARG A 117 17.00 -19.34 17.45
CA ARG A 117 17.32 -18.53 16.27
C ARG A 117 18.72 -18.86 15.76
N VAL A 118 18.92 -18.80 14.44
CA VAL A 118 20.22 -19.02 13.77
C VAL A 118 20.79 -17.70 13.25
N THR A 119 19.95 -16.87 12.64
CA THR A 119 20.32 -15.60 11.99
C THR A 119 19.66 -14.40 12.65
N THR A 120 20.42 -13.32 12.85
CA THR A 120 20.10 -12.27 13.84
C THR A 120 20.18 -10.85 13.32
N THR A 121 20.17 -10.64 11.99
CA THR A 121 20.08 -9.30 11.39
C THR A 121 18.63 -8.79 11.41
N ASP A 122 18.44 -7.48 11.16
CA ASP A 122 17.11 -6.90 10.93
C ASP A 122 16.67 -6.86 9.46
N ARG A 123 17.37 -7.60 8.59
CA ARG A 123 17.09 -7.71 7.15
C ARG A 123 16.54 -9.10 6.85
N ALA A 124 15.39 -9.19 6.19
CA ALA A 124 14.70 -10.47 5.95
C ALA A 124 15.58 -11.46 5.15
N GLN A 125 15.50 -12.74 5.51
CA GLN A 125 16.23 -13.83 4.84
C GLN A 125 15.25 -14.86 4.27
N ASN A 126 15.63 -15.51 3.16
CA ASN A 126 14.90 -16.62 2.55
C ASN A 126 15.74 -17.90 2.67
N LEU A 127 15.36 -18.80 3.56
CA LEU A 127 15.94 -20.12 3.77
C LEU A 127 15.86 -20.94 2.48
N THR A 128 16.92 -21.69 2.21
CA THR A 128 16.98 -22.62 1.08
C THR A 128 17.18 -24.05 1.53
N GLY A 129 18.15 -24.29 2.43
CA GLY A 129 18.53 -25.65 2.81
C GLY A 129 19.69 -25.73 3.77
N PHE A 130 20.41 -26.85 3.73
CA PHE A 130 21.62 -27.11 4.51
C PHE A 130 22.81 -27.43 3.58
N THR A 131 24.03 -27.21 4.05
CA THR A 131 25.22 -27.81 3.44
C THR A 131 25.21 -29.34 3.62
N PRO A 132 25.82 -30.14 2.72
CA PRO A 132 25.79 -31.61 2.81
C PRO A 132 26.44 -32.18 4.07
N ASP A 133 27.35 -31.43 4.70
CA ASP A 133 27.98 -31.78 5.98
C ASP A 133 27.13 -31.43 7.21
N GLY A 134 25.95 -30.82 7.01
CA GLY A 134 25.00 -30.43 8.04
C GLY A 134 25.47 -29.29 8.94
N LYS A 135 26.59 -28.62 8.65
CA LYS A 135 27.17 -27.58 9.53
C LYS A 135 26.61 -26.18 9.32
N PHE A 136 26.02 -25.89 8.15
CA PHE A 136 25.48 -24.58 7.83
C PHE A 136 24.08 -24.69 7.21
N VAL A 137 23.25 -23.67 7.44
CA VAL A 137 22.04 -23.41 6.65
C VAL A 137 22.38 -22.46 5.50
N THR A 138 21.84 -22.69 4.31
CA THR A 138 21.98 -21.80 3.15
C THR A 138 20.71 -20.97 2.94
N PHE A 139 20.89 -19.72 2.50
CA PHE A 139 19.80 -18.77 2.32
C PHE A 139 20.17 -17.67 1.33
N SER A 140 19.19 -16.87 0.91
CA SER A 140 19.40 -15.63 0.16
C SER A 140 18.85 -14.42 0.92
N ALA A 141 19.53 -13.27 0.82
CA ALA A 141 19.14 -12.05 1.52
C ALA A 141 19.70 -10.77 0.86
N THR A 142 19.09 -9.63 1.16
CA THR A 142 19.61 -8.29 0.81
C THR A 142 20.40 -7.70 1.97
N ASN A 143 21.39 -8.44 2.51
CA ASN A 143 22.14 -7.99 3.69
C ASN A 143 23.03 -6.76 3.46
N GLU A 144 23.32 -6.41 2.21
CA GLU A 144 24.27 -5.35 1.82
C GLU A 144 23.75 -4.54 0.60
N PRO A 145 22.58 -3.89 0.73
CA PRO A 145 21.99 -3.16 -0.39
C PRO A 145 22.89 -1.98 -0.79
N SER A 146 23.05 -1.74 -2.09
CA SER A 146 23.79 -0.61 -2.63
C SER A 146 22.99 0.05 -3.77
N ILE A 147 23.59 0.34 -4.93
CA ILE A 147 22.79 0.65 -6.14
C ILE A 147 22.00 -0.59 -6.59
N TYR A 148 22.57 -1.79 -6.39
CA TYR A 148 21.95 -3.06 -6.78
C TYR A 148 20.96 -3.52 -5.70
N ARG A 149 19.75 -3.93 -6.11
CA ARG A 149 18.65 -4.35 -5.25
C ARG A 149 18.48 -5.88 -5.14
N SER A 150 19.26 -6.64 -5.90
CA SER A 150 19.20 -8.09 -5.95
C SER A 150 19.74 -8.77 -4.67
N ASN A 151 19.24 -9.96 -4.37
CA ASN A 151 19.74 -10.79 -3.27
C ASN A 151 21.14 -11.37 -3.57
N ARG A 152 21.90 -11.65 -2.51
CA ARG A 152 23.12 -12.48 -2.57
C ARG A 152 22.90 -13.83 -1.87
N LEU A 153 23.81 -14.76 -2.14
CA LEU A 153 23.84 -16.12 -1.61
C LEU A 153 24.65 -16.15 -0.29
N TYR A 154 24.08 -16.69 0.79
CA TYR A 154 24.69 -16.73 2.11
C TYR A 154 24.58 -18.10 2.78
N LYS A 155 25.41 -18.31 3.79
CA LYS A 155 25.30 -19.41 4.76
C LYS A 155 25.48 -18.89 6.19
N ALA A 156 24.87 -19.58 7.15
CA ALA A 156 25.06 -19.34 8.60
C ALA A 156 25.37 -20.66 9.32
N PRO A 157 26.28 -20.69 10.31
CA PRO A 157 26.54 -21.88 11.11
C PRO A 157 25.28 -22.37 11.81
N VAL A 158 25.05 -23.68 11.82
CA VAL A 158 23.89 -24.30 12.46
C VAL A 158 23.83 -23.96 13.95
N GLU A 159 24.96 -23.90 14.65
CA GLU A 159 25.02 -23.52 16.08
C GLU A 159 24.79 -22.02 16.36
N GLY A 160 24.58 -21.21 15.32
CA GLY A 160 24.66 -19.76 15.40
C GLY A 160 26.10 -19.25 15.31
N GLY A 161 26.26 -17.97 14.99
CA GLY A 161 27.55 -17.35 14.72
C GLY A 161 27.49 -16.44 13.48
N PRO A 162 28.65 -16.03 12.93
CA PRO A 162 28.70 -15.06 11.85
C PRO A 162 28.09 -15.59 10.55
N ILE A 163 27.42 -14.70 9.83
CA ILE A 163 26.93 -14.95 8.46
C ILE A 163 28.08 -14.82 7.47
N GLU A 164 28.20 -15.75 6.53
CA GLU A 164 29.20 -15.74 5.46
C GLU A 164 28.53 -15.68 4.08
N ARG A 165 29.09 -14.90 3.14
CA ARG A 165 28.70 -14.98 1.72
C ARG A 165 29.15 -16.32 1.13
N LEU A 166 28.32 -16.95 0.31
CA LEU A 166 28.71 -18.08 -0.55
C LEU A 166 29.37 -17.60 -1.84
N SER A 167 28.95 -16.42 -2.34
CA SER A 167 29.48 -15.77 -3.52
C SER A 167 29.12 -14.28 -3.49
N ASP A 168 29.87 -13.45 -4.21
CA ASP A 168 29.53 -12.04 -4.44
C ASP A 168 28.50 -11.84 -5.56
N ALA A 169 28.29 -12.87 -6.38
CA ALA A 169 27.25 -12.91 -7.40
C ALA A 169 25.84 -12.78 -6.81
N PHE A 170 24.96 -12.12 -7.56
CA PHE A 170 23.55 -11.95 -7.19
C PHE A 170 22.73 -13.18 -7.60
N GLY A 171 21.77 -13.55 -6.75
CA GLY A 171 20.84 -14.66 -6.97
C GLY A 171 20.02 -15.06 -5.75
N THR A 172 19.17 -16.07 -5.94
CA THR A 172 18.27 -16.67 -4.94
C THR A 172 18.34 -18.20 -5.00
N PHE A 173 17.73 -18.89 -4.02
CA PHE A 173 17.68 -20.35 -3.92
C PHE A 173 19.03 -21.09 -4.09
N PRO A 174 20.10 -20.76 -3.32
CA PRO A 174 21.37 -21.49 -3.34
C PRO A 174 21.26 -22.92 -2.76
N HIS A 175 21.16 -23.91 -3.66
CA HIS A 175 21.16 -25.34 -3.36
C HIS A 175 22.54 -25.95 -3.60
N VAL A 176 23.16 -26.53 -2.56
CA VAL A 176 24.48 -27.16 -2.66
C VAL A 176 24.32 -28.61 -3.12
N SER A 177 25.17 -29.07 -4.05
CA SER A 177 25.16 -30.45 -4.53
C SER A 177 25.47 -31.45 -3.40
N PRO A 178 24.93 -32.69 -3.41
CA PRO A 178 25.11 -33.64 -2.31
C PRO A 178 26.57 -34.06 -2.02
N ASP A 179 27.48 -33.87 -2.97
CA ASP A 179 28.93 -34.07 -2.83
C ASP A 179 29.70 -32.80 -2.42
N GLY A 180 29.02 -31.64 -2.36
CA GLY A 180 29.59 -30.34 -2.03
C GLY A 180 30.42 -29.68 -3.15
N SER A 181 30.43 -30.22 -4.38
CA SER A 181 31.29 -29.74 -5.46
C SER A 181 30.73 -28.53 -6.24
N PHE A 182 29.41 -28.32 -6.26
CA PHE A 182 28.78 -27.17 -6.92
C PHE A 182 27.56 -26.63 -6.18
N ILE A 183 27.14 -25.42 -6.52
CA ILE A 183 25.90 -24.78 -6.06
C ILE A 183 25.04 -24.47 -7.28
N VAL A 184 23.75 -24.81 -7.24
CA VAL A 184 22.74 -24.32 -8.20
C VAL A 184 22.00 -23.15 -7.56
N PHE A 185 21.75 -22.10 -8.32
CA PHE A 185 21.01 -20.92 -7.87
C PHE A 185 20.23 -20.28 -9.01
N THR A 186 19.26 -19.44 -8.66
CA THR A 186 18.40 -18.73 -9.62
C THR A 186 18.80 -17.25 -9.73
N ARG A 187 18.90 -16.71 -10.95
CA ARG A 187 18.96 -15.26 -11.22
C ARG A 187 17.68 -14.80 -11.90
N GLY A 188 17.48 -13.49 -12.02
CA GLY A 188 16.21 -12.89 -12.48
C GLY A 188 15.31 -12.42 -11.34
N ARG A 189 14.17 -11.81 -11.69
CA ARG A 189 13.28 -11.08 -10.76
C ARG A 189 11.78 -11.13 -11.10
N ALA A 190 11.36 -11.98 -12.03
CA ALA A 190 9.92 -12.16 -12.29
C ALA A 190 9.23 -12.80 -11.07
N ASP A 191 7.96 -12.45 -10.88
CA ASP A 191 7.11 -13.02 -9.86
C ASP A 191 6.68 -14.44 -10.28
N PHE A 192 6.75 -15.43 -9.39
CA PHE A 192 6.31 -16.80 -9.70
C PHE A 192 4.79 -16.95 -9.87
N THR A 193 4.01 -15.89 -9.59
CA THR A 193 2.60 -15.77 -10.01
C THR A 193 2.44 -15.24 -11.44
N ARG A 194 3.53 -15.06 -12.21
CA ARG A 194 3.53 -14.63 -13.62
C ARG A 194 4.21 -15.66 -14.53
N PRO A 195 3.72 -16.91 -14.61
CA PRO A 195 4.34 -17.99 -15.38
C PRO A 195 4.48 -17.70 -16.87
N LYS A 196 3.66 -16.82 -17.45
CA LYS A 196 3.67 -16.49 -18.89
C LYS A 196 4.55 -15.27 -19.22
N TYR A 197 5.07 -14.56 -18.21
CA TYR A 197 6.03 -13.49 -18.41
C TYR A 197 7.29 -13.99 -19.14
N ASN A 198 7.74 -13.18 -20.11
CA ASN A 198 8.81 -13.50 -21.05
C ASN A 198 9.76 -12.31 -21.32
N GLY A 199 9.77 -11.32 -20.42
CA GLY A 199 10.69 -10.18 -20.47
C GLY A 199 12.05 -10.50 -19.86
N SER A 200 12.97 -9.54 -19.86
CA SER A 200 14.37 -9.73 -19.42
C SER A 200 14.54 -10.10 -17.94
N GLY A 201 13.53 -9.88 -17.10
CA GLY A 201 13.54 -10.31 -15.70
C GLY A 201 13.24 -11.80 -15.50
N ALA A 202 13.03 -12.59 -16.57
CA ALA A 202 12.63 -13.99 -16.50
C ALA A 202 13.75 -14.82 -15.82
N PRO A 203 13.43 -15.59 -14.77
CA PRO A 203 14.45 -16.34 -14.05
C PRO A 203 15.16 -17.42 -14.86
N ASP A 204 16.45 -17.58 -14.58
CA ASP A 204 17.26 -18.67 -15.11
C ASP A 204 18.14 -19.33 -14.04
N LEU A 205 18.60 -20.55 -14.33
CA LEU A 205 19.43 -21.36 -13.44
C LEU A 205 20.90 -21.24 -13.80
N TRP A 206 21.70 -21.01 -12.77
CA TRP A 206 23.16 -20.95 -12.83
C TRP A 206 23.75 -21.97 -11.86
N LYS A 207 24.93 -22.48 -12.23
CA LYS A 207 25.73 -23.42 -11.47
C LYS A 207 27.08 -22.79 -11.19
N MET A 208 27.51 -22.81 -9.93
CA MET A 208 28.83 -22.34 -9.48
C MET A 208 29.66 -23.53 -8.98
N ASN A 209 30.88 -23.70 -9.47
CA ASN A 209 31.83 -24.66 -8.92
C ASN A 209 32.38 -24.14 -7.57
N VAL A 210 32.25 -24.92 -6.50
CA VAL A 210 32.66 -24.51 -5.15
C VAL A 210 34.18 -24.39 -5.00
N SER A 211 34.95 -25.16 -5.78
CA SER A 211 36.41 -25.21 -5.68
C SER A 211 37.14 -24.16 -6.53
N THR A 212 36.58 -23.79 -7.69
CA THR A 212 37.19 -22.81 -8.61
C THR A 212 36.50 -21.46 -8.62
N GLY A 213 35.22 -21.39 -8.22
CA GLY A 213 34.38 -20.19 -8.38
C GLY A 213 33.83 -19.99 -9.79
N ASP A 214 34.06 -20.91 -10.72
CA ASP A 214 33.57 -20.81 -12.10
C ASP A 214 32.05 -20.94 -12.18
N PHE A 215 31.44 -20.22 -13.13
CA PHE A 215 29.99 -20.21 -13.35
C PHE A 215 29.59 -20.79 -14.71
N GLU A 216 28.51 -21.57 -14.72
CA GLU A 216 27.90 -22.20 -15.88
C GLU A 216 26.39 -21.88 -15.90
N ARG A 217 25.86 -21.42 -17.04
CA ARG A 217 24.42 -21.18 -17.22
C ARG A 217 23.74 -22.48 -17.64
N LEU A 218 22.76 -22.96 -16.86
CA LEU A 218 22.07 -24.23 -17.11
C LEU A 218 20.80 -24.09 -17.97
N THR A 219 20.08 -22.98 -17.83
CA THR A 219 18.84 -22.71 -18.57
C THR A 219 18.92 -21.41 -19.37
N SER A 220 18.16 -21.35 -20.47
CA SER A 220 18.18 -20.25 -21.43
C SER A 220 16.83 -19.96 -22.09
N ASP A 221 15.77 -20.66 -21.68
CA ASP A 221 14.40 -20.40 -22.10
C ASP A 221 14.00 -18.93 -21.83
N PRO A 222 13.21 -18.28 -22.70
CA PRO A 222 12.71 -16.93 -22.45
C PRO A 222 11.63 -16.86 -21.35
N ARG A 223 11.12 -18.00 -20.85
CA ARG A 223 10.21 -18.08 -19.70
C ARG A 223 10.98 -18.39 -18.40
N SER A 224 10.25 -18.51 -17.31
CA SER A 224 10.83 -18.61 -15.96
C SER A 224 11.28 -20.03 -15.63
N ASP A 225 12.58 -20.23 -15.39
CA ASP A 225 13.20 -21.45 -14.87
C ASP A 225 13.87 -21.17 -13.52
N ALA A 226 13.45 -21.84 -12.44
CA ALA A 226 13.85 -21.49 -11.07
C ALA A 226 13.88 -22.69 -10.10
N ASP A 227 14.42 -22.45 -8.89
CA ASP A 227 14.45 -23.39 -7.76
C ASP A 227 15.03 -24.76 -8.15
N GLY A 228 16.30 -24.74 -8.58
CA GLY A 228 17.00 -25.90 -9.13
C GLY A 228 17.70 -26.75 -8.07
N TRP A 229 17.22 -27.97 -7.87
CA TRP A 229 17.73 -28.96 -6.90
C TRP A 229 18.74 -29.92 -7.54
N PRO A 230 20.03 -29.87 -7.16
CA PRO A 230 21.05 -30.81 -7.62
C PRO A 230 20.90 -32.19 -6.94
N LEU A 231 21.01 -33.26 -7.74
CA LEU A 231 20.87 -34.65 -7.28
C LEU A 231 22.23 -35.37 -7.14
N PRO A 232 22.31 -36.51 -6.41
CA PRO A 232 23.56 -37.25 -6.24
C PRO A 232 24.19 -37.81 -7.53
N ASP A 233 23.44 -37.88 -8.63
CA ASP A 233 23.93 -38.29 -9.95
C ASP A 233 24.39 -37.11 -10.83
N GLY A 234 24.42 -35.89 -10.27
CA GLY A 234 24.81 -34.66 -10.95
C GLY A 234 23.72 -34.03 -11.84
N SER A 235 22.54 -34.63 -11.93
CA SER A 235 21.38 -34.01 -12.61
C SER A 235 20.72 -32.93 -11.73
N VAL A 236 19.90 -32.07 -12.33
CA VAL A 236 19.17 -30.99 -11.64
C VAL A 236 17.68 -31.11 -11.93
N VAL A 237 16.85 -31.07 -10.88
CA VAL A 237 15.38 -31.04 -10.96
C VAL A 237 14.90 -29.65 -10.57
N TYR A 238 13.96 -29.07 -11.32
CA TYR A 238 13.65 -27.64 -11.19
C TYR A 238 12.23 -27.29 -11.63
N LEU A 239 11.76 -26.10 -11.27
CA LEU A 239 10.48 -25.52 -11.72
C LEU A 239 10.68 -24.74 -13.03
N SER A 240 9.80 -24.96 -14.00
CA SER A 240 9.86 -24.32 -15.31
C SER A 240 8.47 -23.93 -15.80
N SER A 241 8.29 -22.67 -16.19
CA SER A 241 7.03 -22.18 -16.78
C SER A 241 7.00 -22.31 -18.32
N LYS A 242 7.94 -23.05 -18.92
CA LYS A 242 8.01 -23.33 -20.37
C LYS A 242 6.66 -23.79 -20.95
N SER A 243 5.88 -24.57 -20.20
CA SER A 243 4.52 -25.04 -20.56
C SER A 243 3.42 -23.96 -20.55
N GLY A 244 3.68 -22.74 -20.06
CA GLY A 244 2.69 -21.67 -19.82
C GLY A 244 2.15 -21.62 -18.38
N GLU A 245 2.41 -22.69 -17.61
CA GLU A 245 2.22 -22.84 -16.17
C GLU A 245 3.49 -23.56 -15.66
N PHE A 246 3.86 -23.40 -14.38
CA PHE A 246 5.03 -24.07 -13.81
C PHE A 246 4.82 -25.59 -13.72
N ASN A 247 5.80 -26.33 -14.21
CA ASN A 247 5.91 -27.79 -14.10
C ASN A 247 7.32 -28.18 -13.66
N VAL A 248 7.46 -29.39 -13.11
CA VAL A 248 8.76 -29.93 -12.70
C VAL A 248 9.46 -30.54 -13.91
N ARG A 249 10.71 -30.12 -14.16
CA ARG A 249 11.57 -30.62 -15.25
C ARG A 249 12.90 -31.12 -14.70
N ARG A 250 13.68 -31.84 -15.51
CA ARG A 250 15.00 -32.37 -15.15
C ARG A 250 16.03 -32.22 -16.27
N ILE A 251 17.18 -31.65 -15.95
CA ILE A 251 18.39 -31.60 -16.78
C ILE A 251 19.34 -32.69 -16.31
N ALA A 252 19.87 -33.54 -17.20
CA ALA A 252 20.85 -34.56 -16.80
C ALA A 252 22.25 -33.95 -16.57
N ALA A 253 23.12 -34.68 -15.88
CA ALA A 253 24.48 -34.22 -15.60
C ALA A 253 25.24 -33.85 -16.89
N GLY A 254 25.78 -32.62 -16.95
CA GLY A 254 26.53 -32.11 -18.10
C GLY A 254 25.68 -31.75 -19.33
N GLN A 255 24.36 -31.57 -19.16
CA GLN A 255 23.44 -31.10 -20.19
C GLN A 255 22.88 -29.70 -19.85
N THR A 256 22.14 -29.09 -20.79
CA THR A 256 21.38 -27.86 -20.56
C THR A 256 19.87 -28.10 -20.74
N ASP A 257 19.07 -27.06 -20.50
CA ASP A 257 17.62 -27.03 -20.70
C ASP A 257 17.12 -27.55 -22.06
N GLY A 258 17.93 -27.42 -23.11
CA GLY A 258 17.66 -27.95 -24.45
C GLY A 258 17.51 -29.47 -24.54
N GLN A 259 18.04 -30.21 -23.56
CA GLN A 259 17.84 -31.67 -23.42
C GLN A 259 16.98 -32.05 -22.20
N ALA A 260 16.42 -31.08 -21.48
CA ALA A 260 15.64 -31.34 -20.28
C ALA A 260 14.33 -32.11 -20.57
N ILE A 261 13.99 -33.04 -19.68
CA ILE A 261 12.75 -33.81 -19.73
C ILE A 261 11.70 -33.24 -18.78
N ASP A 262 10.43 -33.32 -19.17
CA ASP A 262 9.30 -32.96 -18.33
C ASP A 262 9.00 -34.12 -17.37
N LEU A 263 8.97 -33.85 -16.06
CA LEU A 263 8.56 -34.83 -15.04
C LEU A 263 7.08 -34.70 -14.67
N THR A 264 6.50 -33.51 -14.87
CA THR A 264 5.06 -33.26 -14.70
C THR A 264 4.49 -32.50 -15.89
N ASN A 265 3.18 -32.63 -16.10
CA ASN A 265 2.43 -31.85 -17.09
C ASN A 265 1.04 -31.56 -16.53
N PHE A 266 0.98 -30.76 -15.45
CA PHE A 266 -0.27 -30.23 -14.94
C PHE A 266 -0.82 -29.23 -15.96
N GLN A 267 -2.11 -29.35 -16.25
CA GLN A 267 -2.86 -28.53 -17.21
C GLN A 267 -4.27 -28.31 -16.66
N PRO A 268 -4.97 -27.21 -17.00
CA PRO A 268 -6.34 -26.98 -16.56
C PRO A 268 -7.28 -28.10 -17.02
N THR A 269 -8.17 -28.56 -16.14
CA THR A 269 -9.22 -29.52 -16.50
C THR A 269 -10.43 -28.81 -17.12
N GLY A 270 -11.40 -29.55 -17.66
CA GLY A 270 -12.39 -29.00 -18.61
C GLY A 270 -13.24 -27.80 -18.17
N ASN A 271 -13.39 -27.55 -16.86
CA ASN A 271 -14.10 -26.38 -16.31
C ASN A 271 -13.16 -25.32 -15.70
N GLU A 272 -11.86 -25.58 -15.69
CA GLU A 272 -10.84 -24.71 -15.10
C GLU A 272 -10.17 -23.87 -16.18
N LEU A 273 -10.04 -22.57 -15.93
CA LEU A 273 -9.39 -21.63 -16.86
C LEU A 273 -7.85 -21.65 -16.73
N THR A 274 -7.37 -22.17 -15.60
CA THR A 274 -6.00 -22.07 -15.09
C THR A 274 -5.82 -23.12 -13.99
N ILE A 275 -4.59 -23.55 -13.71
CA ILE A 275 -4.25 -24.35 -12.52
C ILE A 275 -3.69 -23.50 -11.36
N GLY A 276 -3.69 -22.18 -11.52
CA GLY A 276 -3.15 -21.24 -10.54
C GLY A 276 -1.64 -21.32 -10.43
N HIS A 277 -0.98 -21.08 -11.56
CA HIS A 277 0.47 -21.03 -11.76
C HIS A 277 1.18 -22.39 -11.77
N GLY A 278 0.50 -23.47 -11.37
CA GLY A 278 0.99 -24.83 -11.48
C GLY A 278 1.77 -25.31 -10.25
N ALA A 279 2.88 -26.02 -10.49
CA ALA A 279 3.74 -26.55 -9.44
C ALA A 279 4.58 -25.44 -8.79
N ARG A 280 4.54 -25.38 -7.46
CA ARG A 280 5.25 -24.39 -6.63
C ARG A 280 5.85 -25.03 -5.39
N ASP A 281 6.79 -24.32 -4.76
CA ASP A 281 7.47 -24.73 -3.53
C ASP A 281 8.14 -26.12 -3.68
N LEU A 282 9.07 -26.25 -4.62
CA LEU A 282 9.71 -27.53 -4.93
C LEU A 282 10.76 -27.87 -3.87
N THR A 283 10.74 -29.10 -3.39
CA THR A 283 11.84 -29.66 -2.57
C THR A 283 12.18 -31.08 -2.97
N VAL A 284 13.44 -31.48 -2.77
CA VAL A 284 13.91 -32.85 -3.02
C VAL A 284 14.66 -33.38 -1.78
N ASN A 285 14.47 -34.66 -1.44
CA ASN A 285 15.20 -35.28 -0.34
C ASN A 285 16.69 -35.48 -0.65
N ALA A 286 17.51 -35.59 0.40
CA ALA A 286 18.97 -35.77 0.27
C ALA A 286 19.38 -37.03 -0.53
N ALA A 287 18.53 -38.07 -0.60
CA ALA A 287 18.77 -39.25 -1.43
C ALA A 287 18.49 -39.06 -2.93
N GLY A 288 17.95 -37.90 -3.33
CA GLY A 288 17.65 -37.53 -4.72
C GLY A 288 16.57 -38.40 -5.39
N ASP A 289 15.66 -38.98 -4.61
CA ASP A 289 14.67 -39.95 -5.11
C ASP A 289 13.21 -39.56 -4.93
N THR A 290 12.96 -38.52 -4.15
CA THR A 290 11.62 -38.06 -3.79
C THR A 290 11.58 -36.55 -3.84
N ALA A 291 10.80 -36.01 -4.78
CA ALA A 291 10.42 -34.60 -4.78
C ALA A 291 9.07 -34.40 -4.06
N SER A 292 8.87 -33.22 -3.49
CA SER A 292 7.55 -32.71 -3.10
C SER A 292 7.34 -31.29 -3.59
N PHE A 293 6.09 -30.93 -3.83
CA PHE A 293 5.66 -29.60 -4.30
C PHE A 293 4.15 -29.44 -4.09
N VAL A 294 3.65 -28.22 -4.19
CA VAL A 294 2.21 -27.92 -4.13
C VAL A 294 1.68 -27.62 -5.53
N VAL A 295 0.45 -28.04 -5.81
CA VAL A 295 -0.35 -27.52 -6.94
C VAL A 295 -1.71 -27.11 -6.37
N TRP A 296 -2.15 -25.88 -6.65
CA TRP A 296 -3.34 -25.29 -6.03
C TRP A 296 -3.26 -25.33 -4.49
N ASP A 297 -4.11 -26.11 -3.81
CA ASP A 297 -4.08 -26.36 -2.35
C ASP A 297 -3.56 -27.75 -1.97
N THR A 298 -3.11 -28.55 -2.94
CA THR A 298 -2.81 -29.97 -2.75
C THR A 298 -1.29 -30.22 -2.75
N LEU A 299 -0.82 -30.91 -1.70
CA LEU A 299 0.55 -31.40 -1.60
C LEU A 299 0.75 -32.67 -2.45
N TYR A 300 1.79 -32.69 -3.28
CA TYR A 300 2.18 -33.83 -4.10
C TYR A 300 3.56 -34.35 -3.70
N THR A 301 3.77 -35.65 -3.93
CA THR A 301 5.13 -36.23 -4.01
C THR A 301 5.35 -36.94 -5.34
N LEU A 302 6.60 -37.00 -5.78
CA LEU A 302 7.01 -37.63 -7.03
C LEU A 302 8.26 -38.50 -6.79
N ASP A 303 8.23 -39.73 -7.31
CA ASP A 303 9.38 -40.62 -7.37
C ASP A 303 10.28 -40.20 -8.55
N LEU A 304 11.55 -39.89 -8.27
CA LEU A 304 12.55 -39.45 -9.24
C LEU A 304 13.43 -40.60 -9.79
N LYS A 305 13.33 -41.80 -9.20
CA LYS A 305 14.05 -43.01 -9.63
C LYS A 305 13.30 -43.78 -10.70
N THR A 306 11.97 -43.86 -10.61
CA THR A 306 11.14 -44.61 -11.56
C THR A 306 10.83 -43.77 -12.81
N PRO A 307 11.30 -44.15 -14.02
CA PRO A 307 11.01 -43.39 -15.24
C PRO A 307 9.50 -43.33 -15.53
N GLY A 308 8.96 -42.14 -15.77
CA GLY A 308 7.53 -41.95 -16.04
C GLY A 308 6.62 -42.10 -14.80
N ALA A 309 7.18 -42.05 -13.58
CA ALA A 309 6.39 -41.93 -12.36
C ALA A 309 5.41 -40.74 -12.43
N LYS A 310 4.22 -40.92 -11.86
CA LYS A 310 3.21 -39.86 -11.78
C LYS A 310 3.18 -39.24 -10.39
N PRO A 311 2.99 -37.91 -10.26
CA PRO A 311 2.75 -37.28 -8.97
C PRO A 311 1.62 -37.95 -8.19
N GLN A 312 1.83 -38.13 -6.89
CA GLN A 312 0.86 -38.70 -5.95
C GLN A 312 0.42 -37.61 -4.99
N ALA A 313 -0.89 -37.32 -4.95
CA ALA A 313 -1.47 -36.39 -3.99
C ALA A 313 -1.42 -36.98 -2.57
N VAL A 314 -1.03 -36.17 -1.59
CA VAL A 314 -0.93 -36.56 -0.18
C VAL A 314 -2.24 -36.20 0.51
N SER A 315 -3.01 -37.21 0.95
CA SER A 315 -4.24 -36.98 1.72
C SER A 315 -3.90 -36.70 3.19
N ILE A 316 -4.33 -35.56 3.71
CA ILE A 316 -3.99 -35.08 5.05
C ILE A 316 -5.27 -34.88 5.86
N ALA A 317 -5.34 -35.51 7.03
CA ALA A 317 -6.38 -35.27 8.03
C ALA A 317 -5.80 -34.39 9.15
N PHE A 318 -6.20 -33.12 9.19
CA PHE A 318 -5.81 -32.22 10.27
C PHE A 318 -6.48 -32.63 11.59
N SER A 319 -5.73 -32.54 12.69
CA SER A 319 -6.21 -32.84 14.03
C SER A 319 -5.80 -31.72 15.00
N GLY A 320 -6.76 -31.25 15.80
CA GLY A 320 -6.58 -30.09 16.68
C GLY A 320 -7.92 -29.47 17.07
N ASP A 321 -7.88 -28.57 18.05
CA ASP A 321 -8.99 -27.66 18.35
C ASP A 321 -8.79 -26.39 17.51
N PHE A 322 -9.69 -26.17 16.55
CA PHE A 322 -9.61 -25.09 15.57
C PHE A 322 -10.73 -24.04 15.75
N ALA A 323 -11.65 -24.24 16.70
CA ALA A 323 -12.81 -23.35 16.87
C ALA A 323 -12.39 -21.90 17.23
N ASP A 324 -11.28 -21.75 17.95
CA ASP A 324 -10.68 -20.45 18.28
C ASP A 324 -10.01 -19.75 17.07
N LEU A 325 -9.74 -20.46 15.97
CA LEU A 325 -9.18 -19.87 14.73
C LEU A 325 -10.26 -19.31 13.79
N ASP A 326 -11.52 -19.72 13.97
CA ASP A 326 -12.63 -19.28 13.11
C ASP A 326 -13.24 -17.94 13.57
N THR A 327 -12.98 -17.51 14.81
CA THR A 327 -13.45 -16.20 15.32
C THR A 327 -12.37 -15.38 16.01
N GLN A 328 -12.24 -14.10 15.64
CA GLN A 328 -11.33 -13.14 16.28
C GLN A 328 -12.13 -12.09 17.06
N ARG A 329 -11.78 -11.86 18.33
CA ARG A 329 -12.40 -10.83 19.17
C ARG A 329 -11.55 -9.57 19.16
N LEU A 330 -12.14 -8.46 18.70
CA LEU A 330 -11.49 -7.15 18.57
C LEU A 330 -12.23 -6.08 19.37
N ASN A 331 -11.59 -4.94 19.60
CA ASN A 331 -12.26 -3.70 20.02
C ASN A 331 -11.94 -2.60 19.00
N LEU A 332 -12.95 -2.20 18.24
CA LEU A 332 -12.81 -1.27 17.11
C LEU A 332 -12.76 0.21 17.54
N GLY A 333 -12.69 0.50 18.85
CA GLY A 333 -12.66 1.86 19.40
C GLY A 333 -11.49 2.75 18.94
N LYS A 334 -10.47 2.15 18.31
CA LYS A 334 -9.33 2.83 17.66
C LYS A 334 -9.13 2.43 16.18
N GLU A 335 -10.16 1.88 15.54
CA GLU A 335 -10.17 1.48 14.12
C GLU A 335 -11.15 2.33 13.28
N VAL A 336 -11.52 3.53 13.74
CA VAL A 336 -12.41 4.44 12.99
C VAL A 336 -11.68 4.96 11.74
N SER A 337 -12.28 4.73 10.57
CA SER A 337 -11.78 5.18 9.26
C SER A 337 -12.57 6.35 8.67
N GLU A 338 -13.82 6.55 9.11
CA GLU A 338 -14.73 7.57 8.58
C GLU A 338 -15.68 8.04 9.70
N GLN A 339 -16.06 9.32 9.70
CA GLN A 339 -17.06 9.87 10.61
C GLN A 339 -18.01 10.85 9.91
N ALA A 340 -19.24 10.91 10.40
CA ALA A 340 -20.21 11.93 10.03
C ALA A 340 -21.03 12.34 11.27
N VAL A 341 -21.02 13.63 11.60
CA VAL A 341 -21.84 14.21 12.69
C VAL A 341 -23.17 14.71 12.13
N SER A 342 -24.25 14.50 12.87
CA SER A 342 -25.59 14.98 12.48
C SER A 342 -25.62 16.51 12.34
N PRO A 343 -26.47 17.07 11.45
CA PRO A 343 -26.60 18.53 11.27
C PRO A 343 -26.80 19.35 12.55
N ASP A 344 -27.37 18.76 13.61
CA ASP A 344 -27.56 19.40 14.91
C ASP A 344 -26.39 19.25 15.90
N GLY A 345 -25.34 18.49 15.54
CA GLY A 345 -24.16 18.23 16.36
C GLY A 345 -24.32 17.17 17.46
N LYS A 346 -25.49 16.52 17.59
CA LYS A 346 -25.80 15.65 18.75
C LYS A 346 -25.52 14.17 18.55
N THR A 347 -25.46 13.69 17.31
CA THR A 347 -25.20 12.27 17.01
C THR A 347 -23.95 12.16 16.16
N LEU A 348 -23.07 11.24 16.53
CA LEU A 348 -21.89 10.86 15.78
C LEU A 348 -22.15 9.48 15.16
N ALA A 349 -22.10 9.40 13.82
CA ALA A 349 -21.95 8.15 13.09
C ALA A 349 -20.48 7.95 12.73
N VAL A 350 -20.01 6.71 12.78
CA VAL A 350 -18.64 6.32 12.38
C VAL A 350 -18.65 5.00 11.64
N ILE A 351 -17.67 4.83 10.75
CA ILE A 351 -17.28 3.51 10.25
C ILE A 351 -16.00 3.11 10.95
N ALA A 352 -16.03 1.95 11.61
CA ALA A 352 -14.84 1.27 12.11
C ALA A 352 -14.80 -0.15 11.52
N ARG A 353 -13.68 -0.52 10.91
CA ARG A 353 -13.51 -1.81 10.20
C ARG A 353 -14.70 -2.14 9.26
N GLY A 354 -15.13 -1.15 8.48
CA GLY A 354 -16.25 -1.29 7.53
C GLY A 354 -17.65 -1.37 8.14
N GLN A 355 -17.80 -1.29 9.46
CA GLN A 355 -19.09 -1.41 10.13
C GLN A 355 -19.54 -0.06 10.69
N ILE A 356 -20.83 0.25 10.52
CA ILE A 356 -21.40 1.52 11.00
C ILE A 356 -21.77 1.40 12.48
N PHE A 357 -21.30 2.37 13.27
CA PHE A 357 -21.70 2.57 14.66
C PHE A 357 -22.20 4.00 14.87
N VAL A 358 -23.13 4.18 15.81
CA VAL A 358 -23.62 5.50 16.24
C VAL A 358 -23.57 5.67 17.76
N ARG A 359 -23.40 6.91 18.21
CA ARG A 359 -23.60 7.34 19.61
C ARG A 359 -23.98 8.82 19.67
N ALA A 360 -24.58 9.26 20.78
CA ALA A 360 -24.67 10.70 21.06
C ALA A 360 -23.27 11.31 21.28
N THR A 361 -23.08 12.59 20.92
CA THR A 361 -21.80 13.30 21.13
C THR A 361 -21.58 13.69 22.59
N GLU A 362 -22.65 13.88 23.36
CA GLU A 362 -22.60 14.01 24.82
C GLU A 362 -22.10 12.70 25.48
N GLU A 363 -21.52 12.81 26.68
CA GLU A 363 -21.07 11.66 27.45
C GLU A 363 -22.26 10.80 27.95
N HIS A 364 -21.97 9.56 28.37
CA HIS A 364 -22.90 8.60 28.99
C HIS A 364 -23.88 7.82 28.07
N PHE A 365 -23.89 8.02 26.75
CA PHE A 365 -24.68 7.19 25.83
C PHE A 365 -23.88 6.01 25.23
N PRO A 366 -24.43 4.78 25.20
CA PRO A 366 -23.73 3.62 24.67
C PRO A 366 -23.63 3.67 23.14
N THR A 367 -22.49 3.22 22.61
CA THR A 367 -22.34 2.96 21.17
C THR A 367 -23.29 1.84 20.72
N ARG A 368 -23.93 2.03 19.56
CA ARG A 368 -24.80 1.04 18.92
C ARG A 368 -24.30 0.73 17.51
N ARG A 369 -24.24 -0.56 17.16
CA ARG A 369 -23.92 -1.05 15.82
C ARG A 369 -25.18 -0.96 14.94
N VAL A 370 -25.04 -0.43 13.73
CA VAL A 370 -26.13 -0.26 12.75
C VAL A 370 -26.12 -1.41 11.74
N THR A 371 -25.00 -1.64 11.06
CA THR A 371 -24.85 -2.73 10.07
C THR A 371 -24.49 -4.04 10.75
N LEU A 372 -25.10 -5.18 10.37
CA LEU A 372 -24.84 -6.48 11.00
C LEU A 372 -24.09 -7.49 10.11
N GLY A 373 -24.05 -7.26 8.79
CA GLY A 373 -23.39 -8.13 7.82
C GLY A 373 -21.86 -8.10 7.85
N SER A 374 -21.24 -8.80 6.90
CA SER A 374 -19.77 -8.89 6.73
C SER A 374 -19.21 -7.87 5.73
N GLY A 375 -20.08 -7.30 4.88
CA GLY A 375 -19.74 -6.28 3.91
C GLY A 375 -19.22 -4.99 4.54
N ARG A 376 -18.62 -4.17 3.70
CA ARG A 376 -18.04 -2.89 4.07
C ARG A 376 -18.99 -1.76 3.74
N ALA A 377 -19.25 -0.90 4.72
CA ALA A 377 -19.89 0.39 4.53
C ALA A 377 -18.86 1.50 4.26
N ARG A 378 -19.28 2.52 3.49
CA ARG A 378 -18.54 3.76 3.18
C ARG A 378 -19.51 4.92 2.89
N GLY A 379 -19.01 6.16 2.97
CA GLY A 379 -19.73 7.34 2.49
C GLY A 379 -20.94 7.70 3.36
N LEU A 380 -20.72 7.81 4.67
CA LEU A 380 -21.70 8.27 5.64
C LEU A 380 -22.15 9.70 5.33
N SER A 381 -23.45 9.89 5.18
CA SER A 381 -24.00 11.21 4.93
C SER A 381 -25.37 11.37 5.59
N TRP A 382 -25.50 12.38 6.45
CA TRP A 382 -26.76 12.69 7.13
C TRP A 382 -27.69 13.50 6.23
N SER A 383 -28.99 13.19 6.25
CA SER A 383 -29.96 14.11 5.65
C SER A 383 -29.99 15.45 6.41
N PRO A 384 -30.21 16.60 5.75
CA PRO A 384 -30.14 17.92 6.38
C PRO A 384 -31.16 18.18 7.51
N ASP A 385 -32.15 17.29 7.64
CA ASP A 385 -33.20 17.30 8.66
C ASP A 385 -32.92 16.33 9.84
N ASN A 386 -31.73 15.74 9.94
CA ASN A 386 -31.36 14.67 10.90
C ASN A 386 -32.23 13.40 10.83
N ARG A 387 -33.03 13.19 9.77
CA ARG A 387 -33.98 12.09 9.73
C ARG A 387 -33.31 10.75 9.43
N VAL A 388 -32.47 10.70 8.40
CA VAL A 388 -31.84 9.47 7.90
C VAL A 388 -30.32 9.59 7.80
N LEU A 389 -29.65 8.44 7.86
CA LEU A 389 -28.22 8.30 7.57
C LEU A 389 -28.07 7.51 6.27
N PHE A 390 -27.61 8.16 5.20
CA PHE A 390 -27.25 7.50 3.95
C PHE A 390 -25.85 6.89 4.03
N PHE A 391 -25.64 5.79 3.30
CA PHE A 391 -24.34 5.15 3.13
C PHE A 391 -24.36 4.23 1.90
N ALA A 392 -23.18 3.84 1.42
CA ALA A 392 -23.02 2.73 0.48
C ALA A 392 -22.50 1.48 1.23
N SER A 393 -22.92 0.28 0.82
CA SER A 393 -22.37 -0.98 1.38
C SER A 393 -22.26 -2.09 0.34
N ASP A 394 -21.20 -2.89 0.41
CA ASP A 394 -20.96 -4.04 -0.48
C ASP A 394 -21.35 -5.41 0.10
N ASP A 395 -22.20 -5.45 1.14
CA ASP A 395 -22.69 -6.69 1.78
C ASP A 395 -23.44 -7.63 0.80
N THR A 396 -23.97 -7.07 -0.31
CA THR A 396 -24.57 -7.82 -1.43
C THR A 396 -23.60 -8.17 -2.57
N GLY A 397 -22.30 -7.91 -2.42
CA GLY A 397 -21.22 -8.25 -3.37
C GLY A 397 -20.65 -7.06 -4.16
N THR A 398 -21.47 -6.05 -4.45
CA THR A 398 -21.06 -4.76 -5.02
C THR A 398 -21.63 -3.63 -4.16
N TYR A 399 -20.99 -2.45 -4.16
CA TYR A 399 -21.49 -1.29 -3.39
C TYR A 399 -22.89 -0.89 -3.88
N GLN A 400 -23.89 -0.97 -3.02
CA GLN A 400 -25.26 -0.48 -3.23
C GLN A 400 -25.57 0.65 -2.24
N LEU A 401 -26.50 1.54 -2.58
CA LEU A 401 -26.94 2.62 -1.70
C LEU A 401 -27.95 2.13 -0.67
N TYR A 402 -27.86 2.64 0.55
CA TYR A 402 -28.77 2.38 1.65
C TYR A 402 -29.07 3.66 2.43
N TYR A 403 -30.17 3.64 3.19
CA TYR A 403 -30.41 4.60 4.26
C TYR A 403 -30.85 3.87 5.53
N ALA A 404 -30.42 4.37 6.68
CA ALA A 404 -30.82 3.89 8.00
C ALA A 404 -31.77 4.88 8.69
N THR A 405 -32.69 4.35 9.51
CA THR A 405 -33.58 5.09 10.40
C THR A 405 -33.58 4.50 11.82
N VAL A 406 -34.10 5.23 12.81
CA VAL A 406 -34.22 4.74 14.20
C VAL A 406 -35.52 3.95 14.37
N ALA A 407 -35.40 2.62 14.35
CA ALA A 407 -36.49 1.69 14.59
C ALA A 407 -37.01 1.79 16.03
N LEU A 408 -36.10 1.88 17.01
CA LEU A 408 -36.42 1.97 18.44
C LEU A 408 -35.49 2.96 19.14
N ALA A 409 -36.06 3.92 19.86
CA ALA A 409 -35.36 4.85 20.74
C ALA A 409 -35.65 4.53 22.22
N LYS A 410 -34.77 4.97 23.12
CA LYS A 410 -34.93 4.77 24.57
C LYS A 410 -36.24 5.35 25.11
N SER A 411 -36.74 6.44 24.52
CA SER A 411 -38.04 7.04 24.86
C SER A 411 -39.23 6.12 24.54
N ASP A 412 -39.12 5.25 23.53
CA ASP A 412 -40.17 4.28 23.17
C ASP A 412 -40.29 3.12 24.17
N LEU A 413 -39.28 2.92 25.04
CA LEU A 413 -39.25 1.89 26.08
C LEU A 413 -39.84 2.35 27.42
N LEU A 414 -40.17 3.65 27.56
CA LEU A 414 -40.78 4.20 28.76
C LEU A 414 -42.30 4.00 28.69
N PRO A 415 -42.98 3.69 29.82
CA PRO A 415 -44.44 3.70 29.84
C PRO A 415 -44.96 5.10 29.45
N PRO A 416 -46.08 5.20 28.72
CA PRO A 416 -46.61 6.50 28.31
C PRO A 416 -46.90 7.34 29.55
N GLU A 417 -46.39 8.58 29.57
CA GLU A 417 -46.63 9.49 30.69
C GLU A 417 -48.14 9.66 30.91
N GLU A 418 -48.62 9.31 32.10
CA GLU A 418 -49.97 9.68 32.53
C GLU A 418 -50.08 11.20 32.47
N LYS A 419 -50.88 11.70 31.51
CA LYS A 419 -51.22 13.12 31.43
C LYS A 419 -51.93 13.52 32.72
N LYS A 420 -51.17 14.08 33.67
CA LYS A 420 -51.72 14.65 34.89
C LYS A 420 -52.80 15.67 34.49
N PRO A 421 -54.03 15.57 35.04
CA PRO A 421 -55.09 16.52 34.72
C PRO A 421 -54.66 17.94 35.07
N GLU A 422 -55.00 18.90 34.21
CA GLU A 422 -54.85 20.32 34.51
C GLU A 422 -55.81 20.74 35.64
N THR A 423 -55.38 20.61 36.89
CA THR A 423 -56.10 21.20 38.02
C THR A 423 -55.90 22.70 38.04
N LYS A 424 -56.89 23.44 37.51
CA LYS A 424 -57.09 24.85 37.81
C LYS A 424 -57.33 25.04 39.33
N GLY A 425 -56.80 26.15 39.84
CA GLY A 425 -56.65 26.54 41.25
C GLY A 425 -57.77 26.22 42.26
N GLU A 426 -57.41 26.24 43.54
CA GLU A 426 -57.79 27.35 44.43
C GLU A 426 -56.92 27.42 45.71
N GLU A 427 -57.25 28.33 46.63
CA GLU A 427 -56.29 29.08 47.46
C GLU A 427 -55.87 28.51 48.85
N LYS A 428 -54.64 28.90 49.25
CA LYS A 428 -54.24 29.53 50.55
C LYS A 428 -53.92 28.72 51.83
N LYS A 429 -52.89 29.28 52.52
CA LYS A 429 -52.58 29.31 53.97
C LYS A 429 -52.05 28.03 54.63
N GLU A 430 -51.16 28.09 55.63
CA GLU A 430 -50.16 29.08 56.13
C GLU A 430 -49.33 28.35 57.21
N GLU A 431 -48.02 28.63 57.38
CA GLU A 431 -47.32 28.84 58.68
C GLU A 431 -45.77 28.68 58.60
N LYS A 432 -45.05 29.74 59.04
CA LYS A 432 -43.82 29.79 59.90
C LYS A 432 -42.60 28.88 59.59
N LYS A 433 -41.33 29.29 59.78
CA LYS A 433 -40.70 30.45 60.47
C LYS A 433 -39.20 30.53 60.09
N GLU A 434 -38.62 31.74 60.07
CA GLU A 434 -37.20 32.08 60.39
C GLU A 434 -36.05 31.45 59.54
N GLU A 435 -34.92 32.12 59.22
CA GLU A 435 -34.41 33.44 59.59
C GLU A 435 -33.39 34.04 58.56
N LYS A 436 -33.30 35.38 58.50
CA LYS A 436 -32.16 36.26 58.06
C LYS A 436 -31.59 36.13 56.61
N ALA A 437 -31.71 37.14 55.74
CA ALA A 437 -31.08 38.50 55.71
C ALA A 437 -29.69 38.48 55.03
N GLN A 438 -29.21 39.49 54.28
CA GLN A 438 -29.69 40.80 53.75
C GLN A 438 -28.72 41.18 52.58
N ASP A 439 -28.89 42.16 51.68
CA ASP A 439 -29.85 43.26 51.40
C ASP A 439 -30.15 43.24 49.85
N ALA A 440 -31.09 43.95 49.20
CA ALA A 440 -31.42 45.39 49.10
C ALA A 440 -30.37 46.24 48.33
N LYS A 441 -30.67 47.13 47.37
CA LYS A 441 -31.93 47.83 46.95
C LYS A 441 -31.90 48.20 45.42
N PRO A 442 -32.94 48.86 44.83
CA PRO A 442 -33.34 48.66 43.42
C PRO A 442 -33.48 49.98 42.61
N ALA A 443 -34.46 50.02 41.67
CA ALA A 443 -35.06 51.14 40.90
C ALA A 443 -34.56 51.32 39.44
N ASP A 444 -35.38 51.68 38.45
CA ASP A 444 -36.87 51.74 38.33
C ASP A 444 -37.29 51.86 36.84
N GLY A 445 -38.58 51.68 36.53
CA GLY A 445 -39.21 51.92 35.20
C GLY A 445 -39.87 50.66 34.61
N GLU A 446 -41.19 50.45 34.62
CA GLU A 446 -42.29 51.23 33.99
C GLU A 446 -42.01 51.58 32.50
N ASN A 447 -42.91 51.38 31.53
CA ASN A 447 -44.35 51.01 31.57
C ASN A 447 -44.83 50.49 30.17
N LYS A 448 -46.01 49.86 30.12
CA LYS A 448 -46.90 49.58 28.94
C LYS A 448 -46.33 48.73 27.79
N ASP A 449 -46.88 47.56 27.47
CA ASP A 449 -48.24 47.28 26.95
C ASP A 449 -48.47 47.80 25.52
N THR A 450 -48.50 46.87 24.56
CA THR A 450 -49.73 46.57 23.81
C THR A 450 -49.61 45.18 23.17
N GLY A 451 -50.54 44.29 23.49
CA GLY A 451 -50.57 42.94 22.95
C GLY A 451 -50.91 42.88 21.45
N LYS A 452 -50.21 42.00 20.73
CA LYS A 452 -50.74 41.33 19.54
C LYS A 452 -50.63 39.84 19.75
N GLU A 453 -51.76 39.16 19.85
CA GLU A 453 -51.82 37.71 19.82
C GLU A 453 -51.33 37.21 18.45
N SER A 454 -50.12 36.66 18.41
CA SER A 454 -49.72 35.75 17.36
C SER A 454 -50.12 34.35 17.77
N LYS A 455 -50.99 33.70 17.00
CA LYS A 455 -51.12 32.24 17.05
C LYS A 455 -49.74 31.66 16.81
N LYS A 456 -49.21 30.91 17.78
CA LYS A 456 -48.08 30.02 17.51
C LYS A 456 -48.59 28.89 16.64
N ASP A 457 -48.07 28.81 15.42
CA ASP A 457 -48.14 27.59 14.64
C ASP A 457 -47.34 26.51 15.38
N ASP A 458 -48.01 25.45 15.83
CA ASP A 458 -47.35 24.22 16.27
C ASP A 458 -46.77 23.51 15.03
N LYS A 459 -45.60 23.98 14.56
CA LYS A 459 -44.74 23.16 13.71
C LYS A 459 -44.29 21.95 14.53
N PRO A 460 -44.38 20.71 14.00
CA PRO A 460 -43.84 19.54 14.69
C PRO A 460 -42.35 19.76 14.95
N LYS A 461 -41.93 19.59 16.20
CA LYS A 461 -40.51 19.67 16.56
C LYS A 461 -39.75 18.54 15.84
N ASN A 462 -38.52 18.82 15.43
CA ASN A 462 -37.64 17.80 14.88
C ASN A 462 -37.22 16.82 16.00
N GLU A 463 -38.03 15.77 16.21
CA GLU A 463 -37.78 14.74 17.22
C GLU A 463 -36.74 13.71 16.75
N PHE A 464 -36.43 13.62 15.44
CA PHE A 464 -35.46 12.68 14.89
C PHE A 464 -34.06 12.86 15.50
N ALA A 465 -33.63 14.11 15.68
CA ALA A 465 -32.41 14.47 16.42
C ALA A 465 -32.33 13.80 17.80
N LYS A 466 -33.43 13.82 18.57
CA LYS A 466 -33.51 13.17 19.88
C LYS A 466 -33.53 11.64 19.73
N ARG A 467 -34.32 11.10 18.78
CA ARG A 467 -34.40 9.65 18.53
C ARG A 467 -33.04 9.04 18.17
N TRP A 468 -32.22 9.73 17.37
CA TRP A 468 -30.87 9.26 17.01
C TRP A 468 -29.91 9.25 18.20
N ALA A 469 -29.92 10.29 19.04
CA ALA A 469 -29.13 10.32 20.28
C ALA A 469 -29.58 9.24 21.29
N GLU A 470 -30.86 8.88 21.29
CA GLU A 470 -31.47 7.85 22.16
C GLU A 470 -31.58 6.47 21.50
N ALA A 471 -30.99 6.24 20.33
CA ALA A 471 -31.25 5.05 19.52
C ALA A 471 -30.83 3.73 20.19
N VAL A 472 -31.61 2.68 19.93
CA VAL A 472 -31.41 1.31 20.43
C VAL A 472 -31.25 0.32 19.28
N THR A 473 -32.13 0.38 18.28
CA THR A 473 -32.07 -0.41 17.05
C THR A 473 -32.41 0.43 15.81
N PHE A 474 -32.08 -0.08 14.64
CA PHE A 474 -32.15 0.62 13.36
C PHE A 474 -32.82 -0.24 12.29
N ASP A 475 -33.57 0.39 11.41
CA ASP A 475 -34.01 -0.21 10.16
C ASP A 475 -33.10 0.27 9.03
N ILE A 476 -32.63 -0.65 8.20
CA ILE A 476 -31.81 -0.38 7.01
C ILE A 476 -32.65 -0.69 5.77
N HIS A 477 -32.72 0.26 4.85
CA HIS A 477 -33.50 0.15 3.63
C HIS A 477 -32.60 0.35 2.40
N PRO A 478 -32.70 -0.50 1.36
CA PRO A 478 -31.99 -0.28 0.10
C PRO A 478 -32.56 0.94 -0.62
N LEU A 479 -31.67 1.73 -1.23
CA LEU A 479 -31.98 2.93 -2.00
C LEU A 479 -31.73 2.65 -3.49
N LEU A 480 -32.62 1.86 -4.10
CA LEU A 480 -32.46 1.39 -5.47
C LEU A 480 -32.68 2.52 -6.50
N PRO A 481 -31.71 2.83 -7.38
CA PRO A 481 -31.89 3.74 -8.50
C PRO A 481 -32.97 3.26 -9.49
N ALA A 482 -33.88 4.14 -9.90
CA ALA A 482 -34.82 3.85 -10.99
C ALA A 482 -34.33 4.43 -12.33
N ASN A 483 -34.76 3.79 -13.42
CA ASN A 483 -34.53 4.25 -14.81
C ASN A 483 -33.06 4.45 -15.24
N LEU A 484 -32.12 3.85 -14.50
CA LEU A 484 -30.68 3.95 -14.76
C LEU A 484 -30.20 2.77 -15.65
N ALA A 485 -30.02 3.02 -16.94
CA ALA A 485 -29.48 2.03 -17.88
C ALA A 485 -28.00 1.69 -17.60
N PRO A 486 -27.50 0.49 -17.94
CA PRO A 486 -26.10 0.09 -17.75
C PRO A 486 -25.09 1.12 -18.27
N GLY A 487 -24.08 1.41 -17.47
CA GLY A 487 -23.02 2.36 -17.77
C GLY A 487 -21.81 1.70 -18.43
N LYS A 488 -21.10 2.45 -19.28
CA LYS A 488 -19.78 2.05 -19.81
C LYS A 488 -18.70 1.87 -18.72
N ASN A 489 -18.97 2.44 -17.54
CA ASN A 489 -18.08 2.49 -16.37
C ASN A 489 -18.56 1.55 -15.24
N ASP A 490 -19.57 0.71 -15.49
CA ASP A 490 -20.03 -0.30 -14.53
C ASP A 490 -18.93 -1.36 -14.33
N GLY A 491 -18.81 -1.88 -13.11
CA GLY A 491 -17.75 -2.82 -12.76
C GLY A 491 -17.96 -4.22 -13.34
N VAL A 492 -16.90 -5.03 -13.36
CA VAL A 492 -16.94 -6.40 -13.91
C VAL A 492 -17.82 -7.37 -13.11
N PHE A 493 -18.15 -7.00 -11.86
CA PHE A 493 -19.12 -7.69 -11.00
C PHE A 493 -20.53 -7.04 -11.02
N GLY A 494 -20.75 -6.02 -11.86
CA GLY A 494 -21.98 -5.24 -11.95
C GLY A 494 -21.81 -3.77 -11.54
N PRO A 495 -22.90 -2.97 -11.60
CA PRO A 495 -22.86 -1.57 -11.21
C PRO A 495 -22.57 -1.41 -9.71
N GLU A 496 -21.77 -0.40 -9.40
CA GLU A 496 -21.44 0.03 -8.03
C GLU A 496 -21.93 1.46 -7.82
N TYR A 497 -22.50 1.74 -6.66
CA TYR A 497 -23.00 3.05 -6.27
C TYR A 497 -22.39 3.48 -4.94
N ARG A 498 -21.72 4.64 -4.91
CA ARG A 498 -20.89 5.12 -3.80
C ARG A 498 -21.14 6.60 -3.50
N ASP A 499 -20.62 7.06 -2.37
CA ASP A 499 -20.49 8.49 -2.02
C ASP A 499 -21.82 9.30 -2.03
N PRO A 500 -22.87 8.83 -1.34
CA PRO A 500 -24.19 9.48 -1.33
C PRO A 500 -24.16 10.87 -0.68
N THR A 501 -24.52 11.90 -1.45
CA THR A 501 -24.40 13.31 -1.08
C THR A 501 -25.75 14.03 -1.24
N PRO A 502 -26.53 14.23 -0.15
CA PRO A 502 -27.87 14.79 -0.22
C PRO A 502 -27.86 16.30 -0.51
N SER A 503 -28.87 16.78 -1.24
CA SER A 503 -29.04 18.22 -1.47
C SER A 503 -29.39 18.95 -0.17
N PRO A 504 -29.02 20.24 -0.02
CA PRO A 504 -29.32 21.03 1.17
C PRO A 504 -30.82 21.15 1.53
N ASP A 505 -31.72 20.99 0.55
CA ASP A 505 -33.17 20.94 0.74
C ASP A 505 -33.73 19.53 1.07
N GLY A 506 -32.87 18.51 1.13
CA GLY A 506 -33.24 17.13 1.50
C GLY A 506 -34.04 16.34 0.46
N LYS A 507 -34.19 16.84 -0.78
CA LYS A 507 -35.05 16.24 -1.81
C LYS A 507 -34.34 15.42 -2.87
N LYS A 508 -33.03 15.60 -3.04
CA LYS A 508 -32.22 14.92 -4.06
C LYS A 508 -30.99 14.30 -3.43
N LEU A 509 -30.40 13.35 -4.15
CA LEU A 509 -29.14 12.72 -3.79
C LEU A 509 -28.22 12.71 -5.03
N ILE A 510 -26.97 13.12 -4.87
CA ILE A 510 -25.92 12.80 -5.84
C ILE A 510 -25.15 11.58 -5.34
N PHE A 511 -24.75 10.69 -6.24
CA PHE A 511 -23.90 9.56 -5.94
C PHE A 511 -22.99 9.23 -7.13
N THR A 512 -21.88 8.55 -6.85
CA THR A 512 -20.94 8.08 -7.87
C THR A 512 -21.35 6.69 -8.34
N ARG A 513 -21.47 6.47 -9.65
CA ARG A 513 -21.59 5.14 -10.28
C ARG A 513 -20.26 4.69 -10.86
N GLY A 514 -19.90 3.44 -10.57
CA GLY A 514 -18.73 2.77 -11.14
C GLY A 514 -17.43 3.49 -10.79
N LEU A 515 -16.60 3.74 -11.79
CA LEU A 515 -15.34 4.48 -11.64
C LEU A 515 -15.47 6.01 -11.58
N GLY A 516 -16.60 6.63 -11.94
CA GLY A 516 -16.65 8.11 -11.99
C GLY A 516 -17.86 8.75 -12.67
N ASP A 517 -18.96 8.03 -12.89
CA ASP A 517 -20.20 8.65 -13.35
C ASP A 517 -20.87 9.38 -12.18
N ALA A 518 -21.16 10.68 -12.31
CA ALA A 518 -21.95 11.40 -11.31
C ALA A 518 -23.45 11.31 -11.65
N VAL A 519 -24.25 10.78 -10.73
CA VAL A 519 -25.68 10.53 -10.94
C VAL A 519 -26.50 11.31 -9.93
N LEU A 520 -27.49 12.06 -10.42
CA LEU A 520 -28.49 12.75 -9.62
C LEU A 520 -29.77 11.90 -9.52
N MET A 521 -30.24 11.66 -8.29
CA MET A 521 -31.51 10.99 -7.98
C MET A 521 -32.50 11.98 -7.37
N ASP A 522 -33.75 11.96 -7.82
CA ASP A 522 -34.88 12.49 -7.04
C ASP A 522 -35.27 11.49 -5.95
N LEU A 523 -35.26 11.89 -4.68
CA LEU A 523 -35.49 10.95 -3.58
C LEU A 523 -36.93 10.45 -3.49
N ALA A 524 -37.92 11.15 -4.05
CA ALA A 524 -39.32 10.77 -3.97
C ALA A 524 -39.75 9.83 -5.11
N SER A 525 -39.30 10.07 -6.34
CA SER A 525 -39.60 9.19 -7.48
C SER A 525 -38.55 8.10 -7.72
N ARG A 526 -37.34 8.26 -7.16
CA ARG A 526 -36.12 7.45 -7.44
C ARG A 526 -35.56 7.62 -8.86
N ASP A 527 -36.11 8.52 -9.67
CA ASP A 527 -35.62 8.76 -11.03
C ASP A 527 -34.18 9.28 -11.00
N CYS A 528 -33.32 8.60 -11.76
CA CYS A 528 -31.92 8.96 -11.89
C CYS A 528 -31.60 9.62 -13.23
N ARG A 529 -30.74 10.64 -13.18
CA ARG A 529 -30.14 11.28 -14.36
C ARG A 529 -28.63 11.37 -14.18
N VAL A 530 -27.89 10.79 -15.12
CA VAL A 530 -26.43 10.96 -15.20
C VAL A 530 -26.14 12.42 -15.52
N LEU A 531 -25.38 13.10 -14.67
CA LEU A 531 -24.95 14.47 -14.88
C LEU A 531 -23.78 14.52 -15.87
N TRP A 532 -22.77 13.68 -15.64
CA TRP A 532 -21.67 13.39 -16.58
C TRP A 532 -21.09 11.98 -16.33
N SER A 533 -20.25 11.53 -17.26
CA SER A 533 -19.48 10.28 -17.13
C SER A 533 -17.99 10.56 -17.08
N GLY A 534 -17.36 10.35 -15.93
CA GLY A 534 -15.91 10.41 -15.72
C GLY A 534 -15.25 9.03 -15.65
N TRP A 535 -13.93 8.99 -15.58
CA TRP A 535 -13.13 7.77 -15.38
C TRP A 535 -12.48 7.70 -13.98
N ASN A 536 -12.57 8.78 -13.21
CA ASN A 536 -12.11 8.95 -11.82
C ASN A 536 -13.29 9.52 -10.98
N PRO A 537 -13.50 9.12 -9.70
CA PRO A 537 -14.51 9.75 -8.83
C PRO A 537 -14.23 11.25 -8.59
N PRO A 538 -15.23 12.13 -8.76
CA PRO A 538 -15.13 13.56 -8.45
C PRO A 538 -15.37 13.87 -6.95
N ASP A 539 -14.71 14.89 -6.39
CA ASP A 539 -15.16 15.56 -5.15
C ASP A 539 -16.28 16.55 -5.52
N ILE A 540 -17.51 16.31 -5.03
CA ILE A 540 -18.71 17.09 -5.38
C ILE A 540 -19.27 17.81 -4.16
N LEU A 541 -19.49 19.12 -4.29
CA LEU A 541 -20.24 19.93 -3.33
C LEU A 541 -21.51 20.51 -3.92
N TRP A 542 -22.60 20.44 -3.16
CA TRP A 542 -23.80 21.23 -3.41
C TRP A 542 -23.59 22.71 -3.06
N ALA A 543 -24.03 23.58 -3.96
CA ALA A 543 -24.35 24.96 -3.61
C ALA A 543 -25.59 25.00 -2.69
N PRO A 544 -25.71 26.02 -1.80
CA PRO A 544 -26.80 26.09 -0.82
C PRO A 544 -28.20 26.25 -1.44
N ASP A 545 -28.32 26.46 -2.75
CA ASP A 545 -29.58 26.56 -3.46
C ASP A 545 -30.18 25.21 -3.91
N SER A 546 -29.50 24.08 -3.65
CA SER A 546 -29.94 22.73 -4.05
C SER A 546 -30.15 22.56 -5.57
N ARG A 547 -29.50 23.41 -6.38
CA ARG A 547 -29.54 23.40 -7.84
C ARG A 547 -28.15 23.36 -8.46
N HIS A 548 -27.20 24.12 -7.95
CA HIS A 548 -25.85 24.13 -8.51
C HIS A 548 -24.92 23.21 -7.71
N ILE A 549 -23.88 22.70 -8.37
CA ILE A 549 -22.78 21.99 -7.74
C ILE A 549 -21.45 22.58 -8.17
N VAL A 550 -20.47 22.56 -7.27
CA VAL A 550 -19.06 22.81 -7.56
C VAL A 550 -18.32 21.51 -7.35
N TYR A 551 -17.47 21.12 -8.30
CA TYR A 551 -16.79 19.83 -8.24
C TYR A 551 -15.40 19.87 -8.88
N GLU A 552 -14.55 18.96 -8.42
CA GLU A 552 -13.25 18.64 -9.02
C GLU A 552 -13.45 17.66 -10.18
N LEU A 553 -12.75 17.88 -11.30
CA LEU A 553 -12.70 16.91 -12.39
C LEU A 553 -11.31 16.87 -13.02
N GLU A 554 -10.73 15.67 -13.05
CA GLU A 554 -9.50 15.35 -13.78
C GLU A 554 -9.82 15.03 -15.25
N ASP A 555 -8.98 15.52 -16.16
CA ASP A 555 -9.10 15.27 -17.60
C ASP A 555 -8.07 14.22 -18.09
N LEU A 556 -7.90 14.06 -19.41
CA LEU A 556 -6.99 13.06 -19.98
C LEU A 556 -5.53 13.53 -20.10
N ASP A 557 -5.26 14.81 -19.80
CA ASP A 557 -3.90 15.35 -19.66
C ASP A 557 -3.41 15.21 -18.19
N PHE A 558 -4.26 14.69 -17.29
CA PHE A 558 -4.00 14.38 -15.87
C PHE A 558 -3.74 15.62 -14.99
N ASN A 559 -4.27 16.77 -15.40
CA ASN A 559 -4.56 17.90 -14.52
C ASN A 559 -6.01 17.84 -14.03
N ALA A 560 -6.27 18.44 -12.87
CA ALA A 560 -7.60 18.64 -12.31
C ALA A 560 -7.99 20.12 -12.34
N ASP A 561 -9.24 20.41 -12.66
CA ASP A 561 -9.81 21.76 -12.60
C ASP A 561 -11.08 21.76 -11.73
N ILE A 562 -11.46 22.94 -11.23
CA ILE A 562 -12.72 23.13 -10.50
C ILE A 562 -13.81 23.65 -11.43
N TRP A 563 -14.93 22.93 -11.47
CA TRP A 563 -16.05 23.15 -12.37
C TRP A 563 -17.32 23.53 -11.60
N LEU A 564 -18.15 24.37 -12.22
CA LEU A 564 -19.51 24.69 -11.76
C LEU A 564 -20.53 24.07 -12.73
N LEU A 565 -21.53 23.38 -12.21
CA LEU A 565 -22.65 22.84 -12.99
C LEU A 565 -24.01 23.23 -12.40
N ASP A 566 -24.94 23.63 -13.27
CA ASP A 566 -26.37 23.72 -12.97
C ASP A 566 -27.02 22.34 -13.16
N THR A 567 -27.55 21.73 -12.10
CA THR A 567 -28.19 20.41 -12.18
C THR A 567 -29.63 20.47 -12.69
N LYS A 568 -30.18 21.65 -13.01
CA LYS A 568 -31.49 21.76 -13.67
C LYS A 568 -31.39 21.28 -15.13
N PRO A 569 -32.34 20.45 -15.64
CA PRO A 569 -32.42 20.18 -17.06
C PRO A 569 -32.60 21.45 -17.91
N GLY A 570 -31.95 21.47 -19.08
CA GLY A 570 -32.28 22.42 -20.14
C GLY A 570 -33.64 22.09 -20.79
N ASP A 571 -34.08 22.95 -21.71
CA ASP A 571 -35.36 22.77 -22.41
C ASP A 571 -35.40 21.51 -23.31
N ASP A 572 -34.23 20.96 -23.64
CA ASP A 572 -34.06 19.68 -24.35
C ASP A 572 -33.94 18.46 -23.40
N GLY A 573 -34.13 18.67 -22.09
CA GLY A 573 -34.02 17.66 -21.03
C GLY A 573 -32.58 17.32 -20.61
N LYS A 574 -31.56 17.83 -21.29
CA LYS A 574 -30.15 17.46 -21.03
C LYS A 574 -29.55 18.21 -19.85
N THR A 575 -28.39 17.75 -19.40
CA THR A 575 -27.56 18.46 -18.43
C THR A 575 -26.88 19.63 -19.14
N PRO A 576 -26.94 20.87 -18.58
CA PRO A 576 -26.20 22.02 -19.10
C PRO A 576 -24.69 21.75 -19.20
N ALA A 577 -23.99 22.47 -20.06
CA ALA A 577 -22.54 22.42 -20.11
C ALA A 577 -21.93 22.99 -18.80
N PRO A 578 -20.96 22.31 -18.17
CA PRO A 578 -20.30 22.83 -16.98
C PRO A 578 -19.33 23.95 -17.33
N ILE A 579 -19.04 24.81 -16.35
CA ILE A 579 -18.17 25.98 -16.49
C ILE A 579 -16.87 25.73 -15.72
N ASN A 580 -15.75 25.66 -16.44
CA ASN A 580 -14.42 25.63 -15.82
C ASN A 580 -14.10 27.00 -15.22
N LEU A 581 -14.01 27.04 -13.88
CA LEU A 581 -13.76 28.24 -13.08
C LEU A 581 -12.28 28.60 -13.02
N THR A 582 -11.41 27.61 -13.14
CA THR A 582 -10.00 27.70 -12.73
C THR A 582 -9.02 27.74 -13.90
N ARG A 583 -9.08 26.80 -14.83
CA ARG A 583 -8.28 26.74 -16.07
C ARG A 583 -6.77 26.79 -15.80
N HIS A 584 -6.21 25.78 -15.13
CA HIS A 584 -4.76 25.62 -14.98
C HIS A 584 -4.18 24.42 -15.74
N PRO A 585 -2.91 24.46 -16.18
CA PRO A 585 -2.18 23.27 -16.60
C PRO A 585 -1.74 22.34 -15.44
N ASP A 586 -1.81 22.79 -14.18
CA ASP A 586 -1.53 21.95 -12.99
C ASP A 586 -2.83 21.67 -12.22
N SER A 587 -2.76 20.87 -11.15
CA SER A 587 -3.95 20.43 -10.40
C SER A 587 -4.56 21.52 -9.51
N ASP A 588 -5.86 21.76 -9.67
CA ASP A 588 -6.75 22.46 -8.74
C ASP A 588 -7.77 21.47 -8.15
N VAL A 589 -7.73 21.24 -6.84
CA VAL A 589 -8.43 20.12 -6.16
C VAL A 589 -9.14 20.51 -4.87
N SER A 590 -10.03 19.64 -4.37
CA SER A 590 -10.72 19.72 -3.08
C SER A 590 -11.46 21.05 -2.84
N PRO A 591 -12.45 21.40 -3.69
CA PRO A 591 -13.20 22.65 -3.61
C PRO A 591 -14.03 22.74 -2.33
N ARG A 592 -14.15 23.92 -1.71
CA ARG A 592 -14.94 24.20 -0.51
C ARG A 592 -15.66 25.54 -0.63
N LEU A 593 -16.99 25.53 -0.59
CA LEU A 593 -17.85 26.70 -0.84
C LEU A 593 -18.47 27.25 0.46
N THR A 594 -18.53 28.58 0.61
CA THR A 594 -19.20 29.21 1.76
C THR A 594 -20.71 28.94 1.80
N ALA A 595 -21.31 29.04 2.99
CA ALA A 595 -22.72 28.76 3.25
C ALA A 595 -23.72 29.63 2.48
N ASP A 596 -23.28 30.80 2.00
CA ASP A 596 -24.03 31.72 1.15
C ASP A 596 -23.68 31.59 -0.34
N GLY A 597 -22.76 30.69 -0.70
CA GLY A 597 -22.32 30.40 -2.06
C GLY A 597 -21.39 31.43 -2.68
N LYS A 598 -20.88 32.41 -1.92
CA LYS A 598 -20.15 33.55 -2.47
C LYS A 598 -18.65 33.38 -2.61
N ILE A 599 -17.99 32.54 -1.81
CA ILE A 599 -16.55 32.34 -1.88
C ILE A 599 -16.24 30.85 -1.98
N LEU A 600 -15.43 30.51 -2.97
CA LEU A 600 -14.89 29.18 -3.20
C LEU A 600 -13.41 29.15 -2.78
N TYR A 601 -13.05 28.23 -1.91
CA TYR A 601 -11.67 27.88 -1.58
C TYR A 601 -11.32 26.54 -2.24
N PHE A 602 -10.06 26.33 -2.62
CA PHE A 602 -9.57 25.08 -3.19
C PHE A 602 -8.05 24.97 -2.95
N GLN A 603 -7.49 23.78 -3.13
CA GLN A 603 -6.05 23.59 -3.15
C GLN A 603 -5.53 23.67 -4.58
N SER A 604 -4.30 24.17 -4.77
CA SER A 604 -3.69 24.26 -6.10
C SER A 604 -2.17 24.13 -6.07
N GLU A 605 -1.62 23.50 -7.11
CA GLU A 605 -0.18 23.42 -7.41
C GLU A 605 0.37 24.64 -8.19
N ARG A 606 -0.45 25.67 -8.46
CA ARG A 606 -0.13 26.98 -9.10
C ARG A 606 1.06 27.77 -8.56
N SER A 607 1.81 27.26 -7.60
CA SER A 607 2.94 27.96 -6.97
C SER A 607 4.25 27.68 -7.70
N GLU A 608 5.27 28.53 -7.50
CA GLU A 608 6.59 28.39 -8.14
C GLU A 608 7.37 27.13 -7.73
N GLN A 609 6.82 26.29 -6.85
CA GLN A 609 7.40 25.02 -6.41
C GLN A 609 6.51 23.85 -6.87
N ASN A 610 7.02 23.08 -7.84
CA ASN A 610 6.36 21.90 -8.38
C ASN A 610 5.94 20.93 -7.26
N ASN A 611 4.80 20.26 -7.44
CA ASN A 611 4.23 19.28 -6.51
C ASN A 611 3.93 19.82 -5.09
N GLN A 612 3.71 21.13 -4.93
CA GLN A 612 3.33 21.73 -3.64
C GLN A 612 1.98 22.46 -3.70
N PHE A 613 0.95 21.81 -3.16
CA PHE A 613 -0.35 22.41 -2.96
C PHE A 613 -0.32 23.61 -1.98
N GLN A 614 -1.07 24.64 -2.34
CA GLN A 614 -1.34 25.87 -1.59
C GLN A 614 -2.85 26.13 -1.59
N VAL A 615 -3.40 26.85 -0.61
CA VAL A 615 -4.82 27.23 -0.65
C VAL A 615 -5.01 28.48 -1.50
N TYR A 616 -5.98 28.45 -2.39
CA TYR A 616 -6.46 29.58 -3.17
C TYR A 616 -7.94 29.86 -2.89
N ALA A 617 -8.36 31.09 -3.19
CA ALA A 617 -9.74 31.56 -3.06
C ALA A 617 -10.20 32.27 -4.33
N LEU A 618 -11.51 32.17 -4.59
CA LEU A 618 -12.22 32.83 -5.67
C LEU A 618 -13.56 33.34 -5.14
N ALA A 619 -13.80 34.65 -5.22
CA ALA A 619 -15.14 35.19 -5.04
C ALA A 619 -16.01 34.85 -6.25
N LEU A 620 -17.15 34.19 -6.05
CA LEU A 620 -18.15 33.95 -7.08
C LEU A 620 -19.25 35.03 -7.09
N ASP A 621 -19.26 35.92 -6.10
CA ASP A 621 -19.99 37.20 -6.11
C ASP A 621 -18.97 38.33 -6.25
N LYS A 622 -18.93 38.98 -7.41
CA LYS A 622 -17.94 40.02 -7.76
C LYS A 622 -18.08 41.30 -6.93
N SER A 623 -19.17 41.48 -6.20
CA SER A 623 -19.29 42.60 -5.25
C SER A 623 -18.29 42.49 -4.08
N LEU A 624 -17.82 41.29 -3.75
CA LEU A 624 -16.82 41.08 -2.71
C LEU A 624 -15.43 41.57 -3.12
N ASP A 625 -15.07 41.49 -4.41
CA ASP A 625 -13.78 41.97 -4.93
C ASP A 625 -13.65 43.51 -4.86
N ALA A 626 -14.78 44.22 -4.76
CA ALA A 626 -14.83 45.68 -4.67
C ALA A 626 -14.77 46.20 -3.22
N LEU A 627 -14.85 45.32 -2.21
CA LEU A 627 -14.85 45.70 -0.79
C LEU A 627 -13.45 46.12 -0.32
N ARG A 628 -13.39 47.20 0.46
CA ARG A 628 -12.16 47.56 1.20
C ARG A 628 -11.91 46.52 2.30
N PRO A 629 -10.66 46.35 2.78
CA PRO A 629 -10.32 45.29 3.74
C PRO A 629 -11.22 45.23 4.99
N TYR A 630 -11.67 46.38 5.51
CA TYR A 630 -12.57 46.44 6.66
C TYR A 630 -14.05 46.11 6.32
N GLU A 631 -14.50 46.37 5.10
CA GLU A 631 -15.84 46.01 4.63
C GLU A 631 -15.91 44.49 4.37
N LEU A 632 -14.81 43.91 3.88
CA LEU A 632 -14.67 42.46 3.77
C LEU A 632 -14.62 41.78 5.16
N GLU A 633 -13.97 42.41 6.14
CA GLU A 633 -13.97 41.96 7.54
C GLU A 633 -15.37 42.04 8.18
N GLU A 634 -16.13 43.10 7.89
CA GLU A 634 -17.53 43.22 8.29
C GLU A 634 -18.42 42.16 7.61
N TYR A 635 -18.16 41.83 6.34
CA TYR A 635 -18.81 40.72 5.63
C TYR A 635 -18.55 39.38 6.33
N PHE A 636 -17.29 39.01 6.60
CA PHE A 636 -16.97 37.75 7.28
C PHE A 636 -17.55 37.71 8.71
N THR A 637 -17.57 38.85 9.41
CA THR A 637 -18.23 38.96 10.73
C THR A 637 -19.73 38.65 10.63
N LYS A 638 -20.45 39.28 9.69
CA LYS A 638 -21.88 39.03 9.45
C LYS A 638 -22.14 37.58 8.99
N ALA A 639 -21.28 37.02 8.15
CA ALA A 639 -21.36 35.64 7.71
C ALA A 639 -21.17 34.66 8.90
N ALA A 640 -20.23 34.93 9.80
CA ALA A 640 -20.03 34.14 11.02
C ALA A 640 -21.21 34.25 12.00
N GLU A 641 -21.82 35.43 12.14
CA GLU A 641 -23.07 35.59 12.91
C GLU A 641 -24.26 34.86 12.29
N ALA A 642 -24.34 34.79 10.96
CA ALA A 642 -25.36 34.03 10.25
C ALA A 642 -25.13 32.52 10.40
N ALA A 643 -23.88 32.05 10.29
CA ALA A 643 -23.49 30.66 10.50
C ALA A 643 -23.92 30.14 11.88
N LYS A 644 -23.65 30.90 12.95
CA LYS A 644 -24.07 30.59 14.33
C LYS A 644 -25.59 30.46 14.53
N LYS A 645 -26.40 30.98 13.60
CA LYS A 645 -27.88 30.92 13.64
C LYS A 645 -28.46 29.77 12.81
N ARG A 646 -27.62 29.04 12.06
CA ARG A 646 -28.05 27.90 11.24
C ARG A 646 -28.60 26.77 12.12
N LYS A 647 -29.58 26.06 11.58
CA LYS A 647 -30.24 24.91 12.20
C LYS A 647 -30.51 23.86 11.12
N PRO A 648 -30.70 22.59 11.49
CA PRO A 648 -31.28 21.58 10.60
C PRO A 648 -32.60 22.08 10.00
N ILE A 649 -32.93 21.61 8.79
CA ILE A 649 -34.19 21.97 8.13
C ILE A 649 -35.38 21.26 8.78
N ASP A 650 -36.60 21.69 8.42
CA ASP A 650 -37.81 20.95 8.79
C ASP A 650 -37.85 19.58 8.08
N PRO A 651 -38.38 18.51 8.70
CA PRO A 651 -38.35 17.16 8.13
C PRO A 651 -38.96 17.01 6.74
N VAL A 652 -38.29 16.22 5.89
CA VAL A 652 -38.71 15.93 4.52
C VAL A 652 -39.14 14.46 4.39
N GLU A 653 -40.37 14.23 3.94
CA GLU A 653 -40.93 12.88 3.77
C GLU A 653 -41.00 12.47 2.30
N TRP A 654 -40.09 11.58 1.87
CA TRP A 654 -40.00 11.03 0.51
C TRP A 654 -40.11 9.49 0.45
N ASP A 655 -40.09 8.81 1.59
CA ASP A 655 -40.04 7.35 1.75
C ASP A 655 -41.42 6.70 1.87
N LYS A 656 -42.41 7.41 2.41
CA LYS A 656 -43.77 6.88 2.62
C LYS A 656 -44.53 6.54 1.33
N SER A 657 -44.20 7.19 0.21
CA SER A 657 -44.77 6.89 -1.11
C SER A 657 -44.24 5.58 -1.71
N ALA A 658 -43.01 5.18 -1.37
CA ALA A 658 -42.36 4.00 -1.95
C ALA A 658 -42.76 2.67 -1.29
N ALA A 659 -43.38 2.70 -0.09
CA ALA A 659 -43.79 1.51 0.64
C ALA A 659 -45.03 0.80 0.06
N THR A 660 -45.78 1.45 -0.82
CA THR A 660 -46.92 0.89 -1.55
C THR A 660 -46.61 0.81 -3.03
N GLY A 661 -46.26 -0.38 -3.53
CA GLY A 661 -45.88 -0.62 -4.93
C GLY A 661 -47.03 -0.54 -5.93
N GLY A 662 -47.68 0.62 -6.03
CA GLY A 662 -48.74 0.93 -6.99
C GLY A 662 -48.37 2.14 -7.85
N GLU A 663 -48.85 2.17 -9.08
CA GLU A 663 -48.63 3.26 -10.03
C GLU A 663 -49.04 4.61 -9.43
N ALA A 664 -48.14 5.60 -9.50
CA ALA A 664 -48.42 6.97 -9.09
C ALA A 664 -49.48 7.59 -10.00
N LYS A 665 -50.74 7.59 -9.57
CA LYS A 665 -51.79 8.38 -10.22
C LYS A 665 -51.56 9.87 -9.93
N PRO A 666 -51.65 10.74 -10.94
CA PRO A 666 -51.57 12.19 -10.72
C PRO A 666 -52.86 12.68 -10.06
N GLU A 667 -52.84 12.88 -8.75
CA GLU A 667 -53.91 13.64 -8.07
C GLU A 667 -53.75 15.13 -8.36
N ALA A 668 -54.84 15.75 -8.81
CA ALA A 668 -54.84 17.14 -9.26
C ALA A 668 -54.72 18.12 -8.08
N GLU A 669 -53.86 19.13 -8.26
CA GLU A 669 -53.63 20.20 -7.29
C GLU A 669 -54.95 20.89 -6.87
N LYS A 670 -55.24 20.90 -5.57
CA LYS A 670 -55.94 22.01 -4.94
C LYS A 670 -54.91 22.98 -4.35
N LYS A 671 -54.74 24.12 -5.02
CA LYS A 671 -53.91 25.22 -4.51
C LYS A 671 -54.53 25.84 -3.26
N GLU A 672 -53.83 25.73 -2.14
CA GLU A 672 -53.74 26.82 -1.17
C GLU A 672 -52.28 27.28 -1.11
N ASP A 673 -52.05 28.57 -1.31
CA ASP A 673 -50.71 29.18 -1.41
C ASP A 673 -49.98 29.20 -0.05
N LYS A 674 -49.39 28.06 0.33
CA LYS A 674 -48.22 28.08 1.22
C LYS A 674 -47.00 28.43 0.39
N LYS A 675 -46.33 29.55 0.73
CA LYS A 675 -45.05 29.97 0.13
C LYS A 675 -44.11 28.77 0.06
N SER A 676 -43.61 28.43 -1.13
CA SER A 676 -42.67 27.32 -1.25
C SER A 676 -41.32 27.70 -0.63
N ASP A 677 -40.85 26.90 0.32
CA ASP A 677 -39.53 27.03 0.96
C ASP A 677 -38.36 26.63 0.03
N THR A 678 -38.58 26.63 -1.29
CA THR A 678 -37.54 26.33 -2.28
C THR A 678 -36.52 27.48 -2.31
N PRO A 679 -35.22 27.23 -2.09
CA PRO A 679 -34.21 28.27 -2.18
C PRO A 679 -34.23 28.97 -3.55
N LYS A 680 -33.97 30.28 -3.56
CA LYS A 680 -33.77 31.00 -4.83
C LYS A 680 -32.45 30.53 -5.45
N PRO A 681 -32.41 30.23 -6.76
CA PRO A 681 -31.16 29.93 -7.45
C PRO A 681 -30.13 31.03 -7.25
N LEU A 682 -28.90 30.63 -6.94
CA LEU A 682 -27.76 31.54 -6.91
C LEU A 682 -27.38 31.98 -8.32
N ARG A 683 -26.65 33.10 -8.39
CA ARG A 683 -25.96 33.60 -9.57
C ARG A 683 -24.48 33.67 -9.23
N PHE A 684 -23.63 33.18 -10.13
CA PHE A 684 -22.18 33.16 -9.98
C PHE A 684 -21.54 33.97 -11.11
N ASP A 685 -20.55 34.79 -10.79
CA ASP A 685 -19.83 35.65 -11.75
C ASP A 685 -18.61 34.92 -12.33
N THR A 686 -18.84 34.11 -13.36
CA THR A 686 -17.85 33.12 -13.85
C THR A 686 -16.99 33.56 -15.04
N GLU A 687 -17.36 34.63 -15.76
CA GLU A 687 -16.71 35.01 -17.04
C GLU A 687 -15.20 35.25 -16.92
N ASP A 688 -14.77 35.91 -15.84
CA ASP A 688 -13.37 36.21 -15.54
C ASP A 688 -12.85 35.53 -14.26
N ALA A 689 -13.52 34.46 -13.81
CA ALA A 689 -13.19 33.74 -12.57
C ALA A 689 -11.70 33.38 -12.45
N TYR A 690 -11.13 32.77 -13.49
CA TYR A 690 -9.73 32.34 -13.54
C TYR A 690 -8.71 33.49 -13.35
N LEU A 691 -9.09 34.75 -13.66
CA LEU A 691 -8.25 35.94 -13.45
C LEU A 691 -8.34 36.51 -12.02
N ARG A 692 -9.39 36.14 -11.29
CA ARG A 692 -9.73 36.66 -9.94
C ARG A 692 -9.29 35.73 -8.81
N ILE A 693 -8.78 34.53 -9.13
CA ILE A 693 -8.16 33.59 -8.17
C ILE A 693 -7.01 34.26 -7.41
N ARG A 694 -6.96 34.09 -6.08
CA ARG A 694 -5.90 34.63 -5.21
C ARG A 694 -5.40 33.57 -4.23
N ARG A 695 -4.09 33.51 -4.01
CA ARG A 695 -3.46 32.64 -3.01
C ARG A 695 -3.79 33.15 -1.60
N VAL A 696 -4.14 32.23 -0.71
CA VAL A 696 -4.47 32.48 0.70
C VAL A 696 -3.28 32.12 1.61
N THR A 697 -2.57 31.03 1.32
CA THR A 697 -1.43 30.58 2.16
C THR A 697 -0.13 31.32 1.82
N ASN A 698 0.41 32.07 2.79
CA ASN A 698 1.67 32.81 2.65
C ASN A 698 2.90 31.87 2.83
N GLY A 699 3.23 31.10 1.80
CA GLY A 699 4.43 30.25 1.79
C GLY A 699 4.33 28.94 2.59
N ILE A 700 3.14 28.57 3.06
CA ILE A 700 2.92 27.35 3.85
C ILE A 700 2.46 26.22 2.91
N PRO A 701 3.31 25.22 2.57
CA PRO A 701 2.86 24.05 1.83
C PRO A 701 1.87 23.20 2.62
N LEU A 702 1.04 22.47 1.89
CA LEU A 702 0.10 21.50 2.45
C LEU A 702 0.72 20.10 2.46
N SER A 703 0.33 19.29 3.45
CA SER A 703 0.79 17.89 3.61
C SER A 703 -0.27 16.86 3.23
N SER A 704 -1.45 17.30 2.77
CA SER A 704 -2.58 16.43 2.45
C SER A 704 -3.61 17.19 1.60
N PRO A 705 -4.29 16.52 0.63
CA PRO A 705 -5.40 17.12 -0.12
C PRO A 705 -6.64 17.43 0.74
N GLN A 706 -6.67 17.12 2.03
CA GLN A 706 -7.82 17.43 2.89
C GLN A 706 -7.91 18.93 3.22
N LEU A 707 -8.86 19.62 2.57
CA LEU A 707 -9.28 20.99 2.88
C LEU A 707 -10.64 21.01 3.60
N ALA A 708 -10.81 21.92 4.55
CA ALA A 708 -12.11 22.27 5.15
C ALA A 708 -12.18 23.77 5.46
N ILE A 709 -13.40 24.32 5.56
CA ILE A 709 -13.65 25.72 5.92
C ILE A 709 -14.78 25.82 6.95
N THR A 710 -14.80 26.89 7.75
CA THR A 710 -16.01 27.28 8.48
C THR A 710 -17.13 27.66 7.50
N PRO A 711 -18.41 27.55 7.88
CA PRO A 711 -19.52 27.92 6.99
C PRO A 711 -19.47 29.36 6.48
N ALA A 712 -18.83 30.28 7.21
CA ALA A 712 -18.64 31.66 6.80
C ALA A 712 -17.40 31.90 5.90
N GLY A 713 -16.50 30.92 5.78
CA GLY A 713 -15.21 31.05 5.10
C GLY A 713 -14.17 31.89 5.86
N ASP A 714 -14.48 32.36 7.06
CA ASP A 714 -13.60 33.20 7.88
C ASP A 714 -12.36 32.44 8.38
N ARG A 715 -12.44 31.10 8.45
CA ARG A 715 -11.37 30.18 8.84
C ARG A 715 -11.24 29.05 7.80
N ILE A 716 -10.01 28.84 7.34
CA ILE A 716 -9.61 27.71 6.49
C ILE A 716 -8.83 26.72 7.36
N ILE A 717 -9.02 25.42 7.15
CA ILE A 717 -8.46 24.31 7.93
C ILE A 717 -7.83 23.30 6.97
N PHE A 718 -6.57 22.91 7.23
CA PHE A 718 -5.81 21.95 6.42
C PHE A 718 -4.64 21.36 7.22
N SER A 719 -4.02 20.31 6.69
CA SER A 719 -2.77 19.75 7.24
C SER A 719 -1.54 20.42 6.61
N ALA A 720 -0.62 20.92 7.44
CA ALA A 720 0.64 21.54 7.02
C ALA A 720 1.84 20.84 7.68
N PRO A 721 3.07 20.97 7.15
CA PRO A 721 4.24 20.39 7.78
C PRO A 721 4.46 20.90 9.21
N GLY A 722 4.96 20.00 10.05
CA GLY A 722 5.51 20.29 11.37
C GLY A 722 6.92 19.69 11.50
N ASP A 723 7.54 19.83 12.68
CA ASP A 723 8.95 19.49 12.92
C ASP A 723 9.27 17.98 12.80
N THR A 724 8.25 17.12 12.81
CA THR A 724 8.41 15.65 12.72
C THR A 724 7.22 15.02 12.00
N ASP A 725 6.00 15.38 12.40
CA ASP A 725 4.75 14.98 11.76
C ASP A 725 3.99 16.20 11.20
N PRO A 726 3.16 16.02 10.15
CA PRO A 726 2.16 17.00 9.76
C PRO A 726 1.25 17.40 10.94
N SER A 727 0.75 18.63 10.91
CA SER A 727 -0.16 19.16 11.92
C SER A 727 -1.40 19.77 11.28
N LEU A 728 -2.56 19.50 11.88
CA LEU A 728 -3.82 20.16 11.52
C LEU A 728 -3.78 21.61 11.99
N VAL A 729 -3.86 22.54 11.05
CA VAL A 729 -3.80 23.98 11.29
C VAL A 729 -5.06 24.67 10.77
N SER A 730 -5.33 25.86 11.32
CA SER A 730 -6.31 26.77 10.77
C SER A 730 -5.76 28.19 10.68
N ILE A 731 -6.07 28.87 9.58
CA ILE A 731 -5.73 30.27 9.28
C ILE A 731 -7.00 31.08 9.05
N SER A 732 -6.90 32.41 9.14
CA SER A 732 -7.97 33.31 8.71
C SER A 732 -8.05 33.40 7.18
N TYR A 733 -9.16 33.95 6.67
CA TYR A 733 -9.32 34.28 5.25
C TYR A 733 -8.22 35.18 4.65
N LYS A 734 -7.43 35.87 5.50
CA LYS A 734 -6.30 36.73 5.08
C LYS A 734 -4.98 35.96 4.90
N GLY A 735 -4.94 34.67 5.21
CA GLY A 735 -3.67 33.91 5.28
C GLY A 735 -2.94 34.03 6.61
N GLU A 736 -3.56 34.68 7.60
CA GLU A 736 -2.97 35.08 8.88
C GLU A 736 -3.54 34.27 10.04
N ASP A 737 -3.17 34.62 11.29
CA ASP A 737 -3.67 34.00 12.52
C ASP A 737 -3.65 32.45 12.51
N ARG A 738 -2.50 31.88 12.14
CA ARG A 738 -2.27 30.43 12.17
C ARG A 738 -2.44 29.90 13.60
N LYS A 739 -3.38 28.99 13.78
CA LYS A 739 -3.61 28.21 15.01
C LYS A 739 -3.36 26.74 14.71
N THR A 740 -2.60 26.06 15.56
CA THR A 740 -2.51 24.59 15.53
C THR A 740 -3.73 24.03 16.26
N ILE A 741 -4.49 23.16 15.60
CA ILE A 741 -5.64 22.45 16.18
C ILE A 741 -5.15 21.13 16.81
N GLN A 742 -4.32 20.39 16.08
CA GLN A 742 -3.76 19.10 16.51
C GLN A 742 -2.39 18.90 15.86
N SER A 743 -1.38 18.51 16.64
CA SER A 743 -0.10 18.04 16.12
C SER A 743 -0.14 16.54 15.84
N GLY A 744 0.54 16.09 14.79
CA GLY A 744 0.45 14.70 14.33
C GLY A 744 -0.65 14.51 13.28
N GLY A 745 -0.48 13.47 12.45
CA GLY A 745 -1.38 13.17 11.34
C GLY A 745 -2.84 12.97 11.74
N VAL A 746 -3.74 13.57 10.96
CA VAL A 746 -5.20 13.43 11.08
C VAL A 746 -5.82 13.01 9.74
N SER A 747 -7.06 12.53 9.77
CA SER A 747 -7.84 12.23 8.57
C SER A 747 -9.33 12.58 8.72
N ASN A 748 -10.07 12.59 7.60
CA ASN A 748 -11.52 12.74 7.54
C ASN A 748 -12.02 13.98 8.32
N ILE A 749 -11.47 15.14 7.96
CA ILE A 749 -11.79 16.43 8.57
C ILE A 749 -13.18 16.91 8.10
N SER A 750 -14.04 17.31 9.03
CA SER A 750 -15.33 17.97 8.74
C SER A 750 -15.60 19.12 9.72
N VAL A 751 -16.59 19.96 9.41
CA VAL A 751 -16.95 21.13 10.24
C VAL A 751 -18.46 21.11 10.52
N SER A 752 -18.82 21.41 11.76
CA SER A 752 -20.20 21.59 12.22
C SER A 752 -21.01 22.59 11.38
N LEU A 753 -22.33 22.40 11.30
CA LEU A 753 -23.27 23.27 10.58
C LEU A 753 -23.16 24.76 10.99
N THR A 754 -22.85 25.00 12.27
CA THR A 754 -22.67 26.30 12.93
C THR A 754 -21.24 26.84 12.86
N GLY A 755 -20.24 26.01 12.55
CA GLY A 755 -18.84 26.38 12.43
C GLY A 755 -18.05 26.49 13.74
N ASP A 756 -18.61 26.10 14.88
CA ASP A 756 -17.98 26.21 16.20
C ASP A 756 -17.06 25.02 16.54
N LYS A 757 -17.32 23.84 15.95
CA LYS A 757 -16.47 22.65 16.07
C LYS A 757 -15.98 22.13 14.71
N VAL A 758 -14.71 21.72 14.68
CA VAL A 758 -14.06 20.90 13.66
C VAL A 758 -13.98 19.47 14.20
N PHE A 759 -14.34 18.47 13.39
CA PHE A 759 -14.21 17.05 13.71
C PHE A 759 -13.14 16.43 12.81
N PHE A 760 -12.38 15.48 13.36
CA PHE A 760 -11.30 14.79 12.65
C PHE A 760 -10.97 13.47 13.34
N ILE A 761 -10.35 12.54 12.62
CA ILE A 761 -9.83 11.28 13.17
C ILE A 761 -8.34 11.45 13.48
N ARG A 762 -7.92 11.10 14.70
CA ARG A 762 -6.50 10.94 15.08
C ARG A 762 -6.31 9.57 15.70
N GLN A 763 -5.29 8.82 15.30
CA GLN A 763 -5.00 7.47 15.81
C GLN A 763 -6.26 6.56 15.86
N GLY A 764 -7.06 6.58 14.78
CA GLY A 764 -8.30 5.82 14.65
C GLY A 764 -9.42 6.16 15.64
N THR A 765 -9.34 7.31 16.32
CA THR A 765 -10.35 7.82 17.25
C THR A 765 -10.88 9.17 16.76
N VAL A 766 -12.20 9.37 16.74
CA VAL A 766 -12.80 10.68 16.43
C VAL A 766 -12.46 11.67 17.54
N SER A 767 -12.14 12.89 17.17
CA SER A 767 -11.92 14.01 18.07
C SER A 767 -12.53 15.29 17.50
N SER A 768 -12.81 16.26 18.38
CA SER A 768 -13.31 17.57 17.99
C SER A 768 -12.55 18.70 18.68
N ALA A 769 -12.50 19.87 18.06
CA ALA A 769 -11.85 21.06 18.60
C ALA A 769 -12.43 22.34 17.96
N PRO A 770 -12.27 23.52 18.59
CA PRO A 770 -12.61 24.80 17.95
C PRO A 770 -11.71 25.09 16.74
N PRO A 771 -12.21 25.73 15.67
CA PRO A 771 -11.40 26.14 14.50
C PRO A 771 -10.34 27.21 14.83
N THR A 772 -10.47 27.86 16.00
CA THR A 772 -9.48 28.80 16.55
C THR A 772 -8.36 28.11 17.34
N GLY A 773 -8.30 26.78 17.33
CA GLY A 773 -7.48 26.00 18.25
C GLY A 773 -8.04 26.01 19.68
N GLY A 774 -7.53 25.13 20.54
CA GLY A 774 -7.96 25.00 21.93
C GLY A 774 -7.89 23.56 22.45
N LYS A 775 -8.70 23.25 23.45
CA LYS A 775 -8.82 21.89 23.99
C LYS A 775 -9.40 20.95 22.93
N VAL A 776 -8.69 19.85 22.64
CA VAL A 776 -9.20 18.76 21.81
C VAL A 776 -9.98 17.77 22.67
N GLU A 777 -11.23 17.50 22.29
CA GLU A 777 -12.15 16.59 22.96
C GLU A 777 -12.21 15.27 22.18
N ALA A 778 -11.87 14.14 22.81
CA ALA A 778 -11.98 12.83 22.18
C ALA A 778 -13.44 12.32 22.24
N LEU A 779 -13.91 11.72 21.15
CA LEU A 779 -15.24 11.12 21.02
C LEU A 779 -15.10 9.61 20.73
N PRO A 780 -14.60 8.81 21.69
CA PRO A 780 -14.38 7.38 21.49
C PRO A 780 -15.71 6.63 21.32
N ILE A 781 -15.64 5.47 20.67
CA ILE A 781 -16.71 4.48 20.63
C ILE A 781 -16.33 3.27 21.48
N ASP A 782 -17.33 2.58 22.04
CA ASP A 782 -17.16 1.25 22.63
C ASP A 782 -17.69 0.20 21.64
N ALA A 783 -16.79 -0.51 20.98
CA ALA A 783 -17.11 -1.39 19.86
C ALA A 783 -16.44 -2.76 19.99
N PRO A 784 -16.81 -3.57 21.01
CA PRO A 784 -16.42 -4.98 21.05
C PRO A 784 -17.03 -5.70 19.84
N PHE A 785 -16.18 -6.38 19.07
CA PHE A 785 -16.52 -6.97 17.79
C PHE A 785 -16.02 -8.41 17.70
N VAL A 786 -16.81 -9.28 17.06
CA VAL A 786 -16.40 -10.64 16.73
C VAL A 786 -16.34 -10.75 15.21
N VAL A 787 -15.14 -10.97 14.69
CA VAL A 787 -14.88 -11.28 13.29
C VAL A 787 -15.10 -12.77 13.09
N ASP A 788 -15.96 -13.15 12.14
CA ASP A 788 -15.89 -14.46 11.50
C ASP A 788 -14.75 -14.40 10.47
N VAL A 789 -13.70 -15.20 10.67
CA VAL A 789 -12.48 -15.12 9.86
C VAL A 789 -12.76 -15.56 8.42
N ALA A 790 -13.52 -16.63 8.22
CA ALA A 790 -13.84 -17.12 6.87
C ALA A 790 -14.72 -16.13 6.10
N ALA A 791 -15.69 -15.48 6.76
CA ALA A 791 -16.51 -14.43 6.16
C ALA A 791 -15.69 -13.16 5.84
N GLN A 792 -14.78 -12.74 6.74
CA GLN A 792 -13.93 -11.57 6.49
C GLN A 792 -12.95 -11.83 5.34
N GLN A 793 -12.30 -13.00 5.28
CA GLN A 793 -11.41 -13.32 4.15
C GLN A 793 -12.19 -13.43 2.84
N ARG A 794 -13.45 -13.92 2.85
CA ARG A 794 -14.35 -13.86 1.68
C ARG A 794 -14.58 -12.42 1.22
N GLN A 795 -15.00 -11.53 2.13
CA GLN A 795 -15.28 -10.13 1.79
C GLN A 795 -14.03 -9.45 1.25
N LYS A 796 -12.89 -9.56 1.95
CA LYS A 796 -11.61 -8.97 1.54
C LYS A 796 -11.19 -9.45 0.15
N PHE A 797 -11.27 -10.75 -0.11
CA PHE A 797 -10.85 -11.32 -1.39
C PHE A 797 -11.74 -10.84 -2.54
N MET A 798 -13.07 -10.83 -2.34
CA MET A 798 -13.99 -10.34 -3.37
C MET A 798 -13.87 -8.82 -3.57
N GLU A 799 -13.66 -8.03 -2.51
CA GLU A 799 -13.37 -6.58 -2.62
C GLU A 799 -12.06 -6.35 -3.38
N ALA A 800 -10.99 -7.12 -3.11
CA ALA A 800 -9.73 -7.05 -3.83
C ALA A 800 -9.85 -7.42 -5.32
N ALA A 801 -10.55 -8.53 -5.63
CA ALA A 801 -10.83 -8.95 -6.99
C ALA A 801 -11.68 -7.93 -7.76
N ARG A 802 -12.67 -7.32 -7.09
CA ARG A 802 -13.54 -6.28 -7.66
C ARG A 802 -12.79 -4.98 -7.92
N ILE A 803 -11.97 -4.53 -6.96
CA ILE A 803 -11.10 -3.35 -7.12
C ILE A 803 -10.16 -3.53 -8.32
N LEU A 804 -9.43 -4.65 -8.39
CA LEU A 804 -8.48 -4.85 -9.49
C LEU A 804 -9.20 -5.05 -10.84
N GLY A 805 -10.27 -5.85 -10.87
CA GLY A 805 -11.04 -6.11 -12.08
C GLY A 805 -11.71 -4.86 -12.67
N ASN A 806 -12.10 -3.90 -11.82
CA ASN A 806 -12.65 -2.62 -12.28
C ASN A 806 -11.56 -1.63 -12.73
N PHE A 807 -10.37 -1.64 -12.10
CA PHE A 807 -9.35 -0.60 -12.32
C PHE A 807 -8.22 -1.02 -13.27
N PHE A 808 -8.08 -2.30 -13.62
CA PHE A 808 -6.96 -2.76 -14.44
C PHE A 808 -6.96 -2.12 -15.84
N TYR A 809 -5.80 -1.62 -16.27
CA TYR A 809 -5.67 -0.79 -17.49
C TYR A 809 -6.20 -1.43 -18.78
N HIS A 810 -6.20 -2.77 -18.87
CA HIS A 810 -6.67 -3.49 -20.03
C HIS A 810 -8.16 -3.83 -19.87
N PRO A 811 -9.10 -3.19 -20.61
CA PRO A 811 -10.53 -3.22 -20.29
C PRO A 811 -11.20 -4.59 -20.43
N THR A 812 -10.60 -5.52 -21.20
CA THR A 812 -11.06 -6.91 -21.29
C THR A 812 -10.38 -7.87 -20.31
N LEU A 813 -9.56 -7.36 -19.37
CA LEU A 813 -8.76 -8.16 -18.44
C LEU A 813 -7.94 -9.24 -19.16
N LYS A 814 -7.29 -8.84 -20.27
CA LYS A 814 -6.58 -9.73 -21.23
C LYS A 814 -7.41 -10.93 -21.75
N GLY A 815 -8.73 -10.82 -21.75
CA GLY A 815 -9.66 -11.86 -22.19
C GLY A 815 -10.01 -12.90 -21.13
N LEU A 816 -9.62 -12.69 -19.87
CA LEU A 816 -9.92 -13.61 -18.77
C LEU A 816 -11.38 -13.52 -18.33
N ASN A 817 -11.99 -14.66 -18.01
CA ASN A 817 -13.25 -14.71 -17.27
C ASN A 817 -12.98 -14.44 -15.77
N TRP A 818 -12.74 -13.17 -15.46
CA TRP A 818 -12.28 -12.72 -14.14
C TRP A 818 -13.23 -13.07 -12.99
N THR A 819 -14.54 -12.94 -13.21
CA THR A 819 -15.54 -13.28 -12.19
C THR A 819 -15.52 -14.78 -11.88
N GLY A 820 -15.50 -15.63 -12.91
CA GLY A 820 -15.36 -17.09 -12.74
C GLY A 820 -14.03 -17.53 -12.12
N MET A 821 -12.95 -16.78 -12.34
CA MET A 821 -11.68 -16.99 -11.63
C MET A 821 -11.80 -16.61 -10.15
N ALA A 822 -12.34 -15.43 -9.84
CA ALA A 822 -12.57 -14.99 -8.46
C ALA A 822 -13.46 -15.97 -7.67
N ASP A 823 -14.54 -16.46 -8.27
CA ASP A 823 -15.44 -17.46 -7.66
C ASP A 823 -14.74 -18.80 -7.36
N ARG A 824 -13.73 -19.19 -8.14
CA ARG A 824 -12.89 -20.36 -7.85
C ARG A 824 -11.89 -20.07 -6.74
N TYR A 825 -11.16 -18.96 -6.85
CA TYR A 825 -10.08 -18.60 -5.91
C TYR A 825 -10.59 -18.22 -4.51
N VAL A 826 -11.79 -17.65 -4.37
CA VAL A 826 -12.33 -17.26 -3.05
C VAL A 826 -12.48 -18.46 -2.10
N THR A 827 -12.67 -19.66 -2.65
CA THR A 827 -12.72 -20.91 -1.86
C THR A 827 -11.41 -21.23 -1.15
N LEU A 828 -10.26 -20.83 -1.72
CA LEU A 828 -8.96 -20.86 -1.06
C LEU A 828 -8.83 -19.72 -0.05
N ALA A 829 -9.24 -18.51 -0.42
CA ALA A 829 -9.11 -17.33 0.44
C ALA A 829 -9.85 -17.52 1.77
N GLN A 830 -11.03 -18.14 1.76
CA GLN A 830 -11.81 -18.47 2.96
C GLN A 830 -11.11 -19.46 3.91
N SER A 831 -10.21 -20.33 3.42
CA SER A 831 -9.46 -21.25 4.27
C SER A 831 -8.20 -20.65 4.88
N THR A 832 -7.75 -19.48 4.40
CA THR A 832 -6.56 -18.79 4.96
C THR A 832 -6.81 -18.32 6.40
N ARG A 833 -5.75 -18.33 7.22
CA ARG A 833 -5.76 -17.88 8.63
C ARG A 833 -4.72 -16.79 8.91
N THR A 834 -3.63 -16.72 8.13
CA THR A 834 -2.65 -15.62 8.24
C THR A 834 -2.85 -14.53 7.20
N VAL A 835 -2.19 -13.38 7.42
CA VAL A 835 -2.05 -12.33 6.39
C VAL A 835 -1.21 -12.79 5.20
N GLY A 836 -0.18 -13.62 5.42
CA GLY A 836 0.70 -14.16 4.38
C GLY A 836 -0.01 -15.13 3.44
N GLU A 837 -0.79 -16.08 3.98
CA GLU A 837 -1.64 -16.98 3.20
C GLU A 837 -2.68 -16.20 2.37
N PHE A 838 -3.36 -15.22 2.97
CA PHE A 838 -4.33 -14.37 2.26
C PHE A 838 -3.65 -13.59 1.13
N ALA A 839 -2.48 -12.99 1.40
CA ALA A 839 -1.70 -12.28 0.41
C ALA A 839 -1.28 -13.22 -0.75
N ARG A 840 -0.81 -14.43 -0.43
CA ARG A 840 -0.41 -15.44 -1.42
C ARG A 840 -1.56 -15.88 -2.32
N VAL A 841 -2.74 -16.20 -1.78
CA VAL A 841 -3.93 -16.56 -2.58
C VAL A 841 -4.39 -15.38 -3.45
N THR A 842 -4.36 -14.16 -2.92
CA THR A 842 -4.73 -12.95 -3.67
C THR A 842 -3.73 -12.66 -4.79
N MET A 843 -2.43 -12.81 -4.55
CA MET A 843 -1.39 -12.72 -5.60
C MET A 843 -1.56 -13.80 -6.67
N MET A 844 -1.99 -15.02 -6.32
CA MET A 844 -2.28 -16.03 -7.34
C MET A 844 -3.42 -15.57 -8.27
N LEU A 845 -4.53 -15.02 -7.78
CA LEU A 845 -5.55 -14.46 -8.68
C LEU A 845 -5.00 -13.30 -9.51
N PHE A 846 -4.25 -12.38 -8.90
CA PHE A 846 -3.73 -11.18 -9.57
C PHE A 846 -2.71 -11.51 -10.66
N GLY A 847 -1.89 -12.54 -10.44
CA GLY A 847 -0.88 -13.01 -11.37
C GLY A 847 -1.43 -13.51 -12.71
N GLU A 848 -2.67 -14.03 -12.73
CA GLU A 848 -3.35 -14.46 -13.96
C GLU A 848 -3.45 -13.36 -15.02
N LEU A 849 -3.52 -12.08 -14.60
CA LEU A 849 -3.53 -10.91 -15.48
C LEU A 849 -2.19 -10.67 -16.17
N GLU A 850 -1.11 -11.31 -15.73
CA GLU A 850 0.24 -11.18 -16.29
C GLU A 850 0.68 -9.71 -16.43
N GLY A 851 0.26 -8.86 -15.49
CA GLY A 851 0.52 -7.42 -15.49
C GLY A 851 1.52 -7.03 -14.42
N SER A 852 2.38 -6.05 -14.71
CA SER A 852 3.18 -5.38 -13.70
C SER A 852 2.31 -4.57 -12.73
N HIS A 853 2.92 -4.12 -11.62
CA HIS A 853 2.28 -3.23 -10.65
C HIS A 853 0.98 -3.75 -10.00
N VAL A 854 0.64 -5.03 -10.17
CA VAL A 854 -0.27 -5.75 -9.27
C VAL A 854 0.41 -6.00 -7.92
N GLY A 855 -0.36 -6.16 -6.87
CA GLY A 855 0.20 -6.39 -5.54
C GLY A 855 -0.85 -6.30 -4.42
N VAL A 856 -0.61 -7.04 -3.36
CA VAL A 856 -1.33 -6.93 -2.08
C VAL A 856 -0.30 -6.88 -0.95
N PHE A 857 -0.55 -6.04 0.06
CA PHE A 857 0.39 -5.79 1.16
C PHE A 857 -0.33 -5.87 2.51
N ASN A 858 0.37 -6.44 3.49
CA ASN A 858 -0.13 -6.63 4.85
C ASN A 858 -0.55 -5.30 5.49
N PRO A 859 -1.57 -5.30 6.37
CA PRO A 859 -2.01 -4.09 7.06
C PRO A 859 -0.90 -3.53 7.96
N PRO A 860 -0.84 -2.19 8.18
CA PRO A 860 0.11 -1.58 9.10
C PRO A 860 0.02 -2.16 10.52
N GLY A 861 1.16 -2.35 11.18
CA GLY A 861 1.21 -2.89 12.55
C GLY A 861 0.99 -4.41 12.66
N SER A 862 0.98 -5.14 11.55
CA SER A 862 0.90 -6.61 11.53
C SER A 862 2.18 -7.33 11.99
N ALA A 863 3.33 -6.64 11.99
CA ALA A 863 4.61 -7.17 12.48
C ALA A 863 4.81 -6.89 13.99
N PRO A 864 5.42 -7.80 14.76
CA PRO A 864 5.71 -7.58 16.17
C PRO A 864 6.73 -6.45 16.39
N ALA A 865 6.65 -5.80 17.56
CA ALA A 865 7.54 -4.70 17.92
C ALA A 865 9.00 -5.16 18.04
N GLN A 866 9.92 -4.43 17.41
CA GLN A 866 11.29 -4.88 17.15
C GLN A 866 12.35 -4.00 17.82
N LEU A 867 13.45 -4.61 18.28
CA LEU A 867 14.71 -3.91 18.53
C LEU A 867 15.54 -3.84 17.23
N SER A 868 15.72 -2.64 16.69
CA SER A 868 16.54 -2.40 15.48
C SER A 868 18.03 -2.67 15.71
N VAL A 869 18.72 -3.24 14.74
CA VAL A 869 20.17 -3.43 14.77
C VAL A 869 20.87 -2.09 14.50
N GLY A 870 21.93 -1.81 15.25
CA GLY A 870 22.82 -0.68 14.99
C GLY A 870 23.84 -1.00 13.89
N TYR A 871 23.99 -0.12 12.90
CA TYR A 871 24.92 -0.30 11.79
C TYR A 871 26.10 0.68 11.88
N LEU A 872 27.33 0.18 11.70
CA LEU A 872 28.55 1.00 11.86
C LEU A 872 29.08 1.60 10.54
N GLY A 873 28.50 1.21 9.40
CA GLY A 873 29.02 1.53 8.07
C GLY A 873 30.37 0.86 7.80
N LEU A 874 30.45 -0.44 8.05
CA LEU A 874 31.64 -1.28 7.91
C LEU A 874 31.34 -2.51 7.06
N ASP A 875 32.36 -3.03 6.37
CA ASP A 875 32.40 -4.44 5.99
C ASP A 875 33.46 -5.14 6.87
N THR A 876 33.10 -6.29 7.42
CA THR A 876 33.96 -7.05 8.34
C THR A 876 33.98 -8.52 7.95
N LYS A 877 34.99 -9.26 8.45
CA LYS A 877 35.02 -10.73 8.37
C LYS A 877 35.38 -11.30 9.75
N PRO A 878 34.84 -12.47 10.13
CA PRO A 878 35.21 -13.11 11.38
C PRO A 878 36.66 -13.60 11.34
N VAL A 879 37.40 -13.41 12.42
CA VAL A 879 38.79 -13.83 12.63
C VAL A 879 38.98 -14.29 14.08
N PRO A 880 40.07 -15.00 14.43
CA PRO A 880 40.38 -15.27 15.84
C PRO A 880 40.39 -13.97 16.68
N GLY A 881 39.63 -13.98 17.78
CA GLY A 881 39.45 -12.84 18.69
C GLY A 881 38.31 -11.88 18.34
N GLY A 882 37.69 -11.93 17.16
CA GLY A 882 36.59 -11.02 16.81
C GLY A 882 36.35 -10.81 15.31
N PHE A 883 36.14 -9.56 14.90
CA PHE A 883 35.84 -9.19 13.51
C PHE A 883 36.88 -8.23 12.95
N GLU A 884 37.62 -8.63 11.90
CA GLU A 884 38.57 -7.76 11.20
C GLU A 884 37.79 -6.78 10.31
N VAL A 885 38.06 -5.48 10.48
CA VAL A 885 37.53 -4.41 9.62
C VAL A 885 38.19 -4.51 8.26
N VAL A 886 37.43 -4.95 7.26
CA VAL A 886 37.90 -5.08 5.87
C VAL A 886 37.70 -3.76 5.12
N ARG A 887 36.62 -3.03 5.42
CA ARG A 887 36.32 -1.73 4.80
C ARG A 887 35.56 -0.81 5.76
N ILE A 888 35.81 0.48 5.64
CA ILE A 888 35.07 1.55 6.30
C ILE A 888 34.37 2.35 5.20
N LEU A 889 33.06 2.56 5.31
CA LEU A 889 32.31 3.37 4.35
C LEU A 889 32.60 4.86 4.59
N PRO A 890 32.86 5.67 3.54
CA PRO A 890 33.02 7.12 3.68
C PRO A 890 31.78 7.75 4.32
N ARG A 891 31.96 8.73 5.21
CA ARG A 891 30.90 9.42 5.98
C ARG A 891 30.10 8.53 6.96
N SER A 892 30.51 7.28 7.18
CA SER A 892 29.97 6.43 8.25
C SER A 892 30.31 6.95 9.67
N PRO A 893 29.62 6.50 10.73
CA PRO A 893 30.06 6.73 12.10
C PRO A 893 31.47 6.20 12.41
N ALA A 894 31.92 5.17 11.69
CA ALA A 894 33.27 4.61 11.80
C ALA A 894 34.32 5.36 10.97
N ASP A 895 33.92 6.26 10.07
CA ASP A 895 34.84 7.05 9.26
C ASP A 895 35.67 7.99 10.15
N ASN A 896 36.98 7.95 9.94
CA ASN A 896 37.96 8.76 10.64
C ASN A 896 38.60 9.82 9.73
N SER A 897 38.34 9.79 8.41
CA SER A 897 38.97 10.65 7.40
C SER A 897 38.79 12.14 7.73
N GLN A 898 37.63 12.51 8.27
CA GLN A 898 37.24 13.87 8.61
C GLN A 898 37.82 14.40 9.94
N ALA A 899 38.49 13.58 10.76
CA ALA A 899 39.01 14.04 12.04
C ALA A 899 40.23 14.96 11.85
N ALA A 900 40.15 16.20 12.37
CA ALA A 900 41.11 17.27 12.04
C ALA A 900 42.57 17.02 12.44
N ASP A 901 42.83 16.19 13.46
CA ASP A 901 44.16 15.87 14.00
C ASP A 901 44.45 14.37 13.87
N GLU A 902 45.68 14.03 13.47
CA GLU A 902 46.24 12.67 13.43
C GLU A 902 46.05 11.91 14.76
N LYS A 903 46.15 12.59 15.90
CA LYS A 903 45.87 12.00 17.22
C LYS A 903 44.44 11.48 17.31
N LEU A 904 43.45 12.24 16.84
CA LEU A 904 42.04 11.82 16.84
C LEU A 904 41.81 10.67 15.85
N ARG A 905 42.44 10.72 14.65
CA ARG A 905 42.41 9.60 13.69
C ARG A 905 42.97 8.32 14.31
N SER A 906 44.10 8.40 15.01
CA SER A 906 44.77 7.24 15.62
C SER A 906 43.95 6.55 16.73
N MET A 907 42.97 7.24 17.32
CA MET A 907 42.08 6.72 18.37
C MET A 907 40.77 6.13 17.82
N ARG A 908 40.45 6.31 16.54
CA ARG A 908 39.31 5.68 15.86
C ARG A 908 39.70 4.36 15.20
N LEU A 909 38.70 3.60 14.73
CA LEU A 909 38.88 2.40 13.91
C LEU A 909 39.63 2.70 12.60
N ALA A 910 40.36 1.71 12.12
CA ALA A 910 41.04 1.67 10.82
C ALA A 910 40.86 0.29 10.17
N VAL A 911 41.07 0.21 8.85
CA VAL A 911 41.09 -1.08 8.13
C VAL A 911 42.22 -1.97 8.69
N GLY A 912 41.91 -3.23 8.98
CA GLY A 912 42.81 -4.20 9.62
C GLY A 912 42.77 -4.22 11.15
N ASP A 913 42.01 -3.33 11.80
CA ASP A 913 41.68 -3.45 13.23
C ASP A 913 40.72 -4.64 13.44
N VAL A 914 40.84 -5.32 14.58
CA VAL A 914 39.93 -6.40 14.98
C VAL A 914 39.03 -5.90 16.09
N ILE A 915 37.72 -5.82 15.83
CA ILE A 915 36.69 -5.50 16.82
C ILE A 915 36.54 -6.70 17.75
N THR A 916 36.79 -6.52 19.05
CA THR A 916 36.80 -7.61 20.03
C THR A 916 35.58 -7.60 20.96
N ALA A 917 35.00 -6.42 21.25
CA ALA A 917 33.84 -6.30 22.13
C ALA A 917 32.93 -5.10 21.81
N ILE A 918 31.66 -5.21 22.18
CA ILE A 918 30.65 -4.13 22.17
C ILE A 918 30.09 -4.01 23.59
N ASP A 919 30.07 -2.81 24.17
CA ASP A 919 29.70 -2.53 25.57
C ASP A 919 30.33 -3.52 26.58
N ALA A 920 31.63 -3.79 26.37
CA ALA A 920 32.46 -4.76 27.09
C ALA A 920 32.04 -6.26 26.94
N GLN A 921 30.97 -6.58 26.22
CA GLN A 921 30.65 -7.96 25.83
C GLN A 921 31.61 -8.43 24.73
N GLN A 922 32.48 -9.39 25.07
CA GLN A 922 33.43 -9.99 24.12
C GLN A 922 32.70 -10.80 23.03
N LEU A 923 33.17 -10.66 21.79
CA LEU A 923 32.60 -11.36 20.62
C LEU A 923 33.14 -12.79 20.47
N ALA A 924 34.34 -13.06 21.00
CA ALA A 924 34.99 -14.37 21.04
C ALA A 924 35.38 -14.75 22.48
N ALA A 925 35.50 -16.05 22.76
CA ALA A 925 35.87 -16.56 24.08
C ALA A 925 37.33 -16.23 24.49
N ASN A 926 38.22 -16.04 23.52
CA ASN A 926 39.61 -15.62 23.68
C ASN A 926 40.20 -15.21 22.31
N ALA A 927 41.40 -14.61 22.31
CA ALA A 927 42.09 -14.12 21.11
C ALA A 927 42.39 -15.19 20.04
N THR A 928 42.36 -16.48 20.38
CA THR A 928 42.59 -17.59 19.43
C THR A 928 41.32 -18.26 18.91
N SER A 929 40.16 -17.93 19.48
CA SER A 929 38.87 -18.51 19.11
C SER A 929 38.15 -17.63 18.08
N MET A 930 37.45 -18.25 17.13
CA MET A 930 36.52 -17.51 16.26
C MET A 930 35.40 -16.87 17.09
N PRO A 931 34.78 -15.77 16.63
CA PRO A 931 33.66 -15.15 17.34
C PRO A 931 32.47 -16.12 17.44
N SER A 932 31.93 -16.25 18.65
CA SER A 932 30.70 -16.99 18.95
C SER A 932 29.47 -16.09 18.95
N THR A 933 29.66 -14.77 19.01
CA THR A 933 28.61 -13.76 18.90
C THR A 933 28.80 -13.00 17.59
N ASP A 934 27.79 -12.98 16.72
CA ASP A 934 27.84 -12.16 15.51
C ASP A 934 27.75 -10.65 15.84
N LEU A 935 28.41 -9.81 15.05
CA LEU A 935 28.49 -8.37 15.30
C LEU A 935 27.09 -7.69 15.27
N ALA A 936 26.16 -8.17 14.44
CA ALA A 936 24.78 -7.66 14.42
C ALA A 936 24.03 -8.00 15.73
N VAL A 937 24.28 -9.18 16.34
CA VAL A 937 23.70 -9.55 17.66
C VAL A 937 24.13 -8.53 18.72
N ALA A 938 25.43 -8.25 18.77
CA ALA A 938 25.99 -7.33 19.76
C ALA A 938 25.50 -5.87 19.59
N LEU A 939 24.99 -5.54 18.39
CA LEU A 939 24.45 -4.23 18.05
C LEU A 939 22.91 -4.17 18.07
N VAL A 940 22.20 -5.23 18.49
CA VAL A 940 20.74 -5.21 18.67
C VAL A 940 20.32 -4.13 19.68
N GLY A 941 19.37 -3.28 19.28
CA GLY A 941 18.84 -2.20 20.10
C GLY A 941 19.79 -1.00 20.27
N LYS A 942 20.90 -0.94 19.52
CA LYS A 942 21.93 0.12 19.60
C LYS A 942 21.80 1.24 18.57
N ALA A 943 20.94 1.10 17.56
CA ALA A 943 20.70 2.15 16.57
C ALA A 943 20.33 3.49 17.25
N GLY A 944 21.02 4.57 16.87
CA GLY A 944 20.83 5.90 17.45
C GLY A 944 21.33 6.09 18.89
N LYS A 945 22.02 5.10 19.48
CA LYS A 945 22.52 5.16 20.87
C LYS A 945 24.05 5.11 20.89
N GLU A 946 24.66 5.98 21.69
CA GLU A 946 26.10 5.90 21.94
C GLU A 946 26.46 4.52 22.52
N THR A 947 27.46 3.88 21.90
CA THR A 947 27.85 2.48 22.13
C THR A 947 29.37 2.41 22.24
N LEU A 948 29.90 1.63 23.18
CA LEU A 948 31.33 1.45 23.39
C LEU A 948 31.85 0.28 22.54
N LEU A 949 32.68 0.58 21.55
CA LEU A 949 33.34 -0.44 20.72
C LEU A 949 34.78 -0.63 21.17
N SER A 950 35.19 -1.87 21.45
CA SER A 950 36.57 -2.23 21.76
C SER A 950 37.24 -2.98 20.61
N PHE A 951 38.51 -2.70 20.36
CA PHE A 951 39.28 -3.28 19.25
C PHE A 951 40.76 -3.42 19.57
N THR A 952 41.46 -4.26 18.81
CA THR A 952 42.93 -4.38 18.82
C THR A 952 43.51 -4.05 17.45
N ARG A 953 44.68 -3.41 17.42
CA ARG A 953 45.36 -2.98 16.20
C ARG A 953 46.65 -3.77 16.00
N LYS A 954 46.86 -4.34 14.80
CA LYS A 954 48.06 -5.15 14.45
C LYS A 954 49.40 -4.40 14.57
N SER A 955 49.39 -3.06 14.54
CA SER A 955 50.60 -2.24 14.73
C SER A 955 50.97 -2.00 16.20
N ASP A 956 50.12 -2.38 17.15
CA ASP A 956 50.42 -2.21 18.57
C ASP A 956 51.35 -3.34 19.04
N VAL A 957 52.48 -2.95 19.63
CA VAL A 957 53.47 -3.90 20.17
C VAL A 957 52.84 -4.66 21.35
N PRO A 958 52.89 -6.01 21.37
CA PRO A 958 52.43 -6.79 22.51
C PRO A 958 53.18 -6.41 23.80
N ASP A 959 52.48 -6.44 24.94
CA ASP A 959 53.10 -6.16 26.24
C ASP A 959 54.23 -7.19 26.52
N PRO A 960 55.47 -6.78 26.82
CA PRO A 960 56.58 -7.71 27.04
C PRO A 960 56.40 -8.65 28.24
N ALA A 961 55.50 -8.35 29.18
CA ALA A 961 55.24 -9.14 30.38
C ALA A 961 54.01 -10.07 30.25
N THR A 962 53.00 -9.70 29.46
CA THR A 962 51.78 -10.54 29.27
C THR A 962 51.68 -11.17 27.88
N ASN A 963 52.44 -10.68 26.91
CA ASN A 963 52.36 -11.02 25.48
C ASN A 963 50.99 -10.71 24.83
N GLU A 964 50.21 -9.81 25.43
CA GLU A 964 48.89 -9.38 24.93
C GLU A 964 48.99 -8.10 24.08
N VAL A 965 48.18 -8.01 23.02
CA VAL A 965 48.07 -6.80 22.20
C VAL A 965 47.19 -5.78 22.91
N LYS A 966 47.63 -4.51 22.93
CA LYS A 966 46.90 -3.41 23.58
C LYS A 966 45.46 -3.29 23.04
N SER A 967 44.48 -3.41 23.94
CA SER A 967 43.09 -3.08 23.64
C SER A 967 42.87 -1.57 23.58
N ARG A 968 42.07 -1.13 22.62
CA ARG A 968 41.62 0.25 22.39
C ARG A 968 40.10 0.27 22.46
N ALA A 969 39.51 1.43 22.76
CA ALA A 969 38.07 1.60 22.73
C ALA A 969 37.67 2.98 22.17
N VAL A 970 36.49 3.04 21.56
CA VAL A 970 35.90 4.24 20.96
C VAL A 970 34.39 4.26 21.21
N LEU A 971 33.84 5.43 21.53
CA LEU A 971 32.39 5.64 21.56
C LEU A 971 31.91 5.96 20.15
N ILE A 972 30.85 5.27 19.70
CA ILE A 972 30.29 5.37 18.36
C ILE A 972 28.76 5.33 18.46
N THR A 973 28.06 6.08 17.60
CA THR A 973 26.59 6.04 17.51
C THR A 973 26.21 5.27 16.25
N PRO A 974 25.72 4.02 16.34
CA PRO A 974 25.33 3.24 15.17
C PRO A 974 24.13 3.83 14.44
N LEU A 975 24.13 3.69 13.12
CA LEU A 975 23.02 4.03 12.22
C LEU A 975 21.83 3.08 12.40
N SER A 976 20.66 3.49 11.91
CA SER A 976 19.55 2.59 11.62
C SER A 976 19.80 1.80 10.34
N SER A 977 19.09 0.69 10.14
CA SER A 977 19.20 -0.14 8.92
C SER A 977 18.98 0.65 7.64
N GLY A 978 18.03 1.61 7.64
CA GLY A 978 17.76 2.50 6.50
C GLY A 978 18.92 3.47 6.19
N ALA A 979 19.50 4.11 7.21
CA ALA A 979 20.63 5.01 7.01
C ALA A 979 21.91 4.26 6.56
N ASP A 980 22.08 2.98 6.91
CA ASP A 980 23.13 2.12 6.33
C ASP A 980 22.86 1.80 4.85
N VAL A 981 21.59 1.66 4.43
CA VAL A 981 21.23 1.50 3.00
C VAL A 981 21.59 2.75 2.20
N ASP A 982 21.16 3.93 2.64
CA ASP A 982 21.49 5.20 1.97
C ASP A 982 23.01 5.40 1.87
N LEU A 983 23.75 5.13 2.96
CA LEU A 983 25.20 5.22 2.99
C LEU A 983 25.90 4.26 2.02
N ARG A 984 25.45 2.99 1.95
CA ARG A 984 26.00 1.99 1.02
C ARG A 984 25.66 2.29 -0.44
N TYR A 985 24.49 2.88 -0.70
CA TYR A 985 24.11 3.42 -1.99
C TYR A 985 25.09 4.53 -2.43
N GLU A 986 25.33 5.53 -1.57
CA GLU A 986 26.20 6.67 -1.89
C GLU A 986 27.68 6.27 -2.10
N ASP A 987 28.20 5.34 -1.28
CA ASP A 987 29.54 4.76 -1.46
C ASP A 987 29.69 4.00 -2.79
N GLU A 988 28.67 3.24 -3.20
CA GLU A 988 28.69 2.52 -4.47
C GLU A 988 28.62 3.47 -5.67
N ALA A 989 27.72 4.47 -5.63
CA ALA A 989 27.64 5.50 -6.68
C ALA A 989 28.96 6.26 -6.84
N LEU A 990 29.62 6.62 -5.73
CA LEU A 990 30.95 7.23 -5.74
C LEU A 990 32.02 6.32 -6.37
N ARG A 991 32.00 5.01 -6.05
CA ARG A 991 32.94 4.04 -6.64
C ARG A 991 32.70 3.85 -8.14
N ARG A 992 31.46 3.86 -8.62
CA ARG A 992 31.15 3.85 -10.06
C ARG A 992 31.66 5.12 -10.75
N ALA A 993 31.48 6.30 -10.14
CA ALA A 993 32.00 7.56 -10.66
C ALA A 993 33.54 7.56 -10.77
N GLN A 994 34.25 7.08 -9.74
CA GLN A 994 35.70 6.92 -9.76
C GLN A 994 36.17 5.93 -10.84
N LEU A 995 35.41 4.86 -11.09
CA LEU A 995 35.71 3.90 -12.15
C LEU A 995 35.53 4.53 -13.55
N VAL A 996 34.47 5.33 -13.78
CA VAL A 996 34.30 6.08 -15.03
C VAL A 996 35.41 7.10 -15.24
N ASP A 997 35.81 7.84 -14.20
CA ASP A 997 36.90 8.81 -14.28
C ASP A 997 38.22 8.13 -14.67
N LYS A 998 38.55 6.99 -14.04
CA LYS A 998 39.71 6.16 -14.36
C LYS A 998 39.65 5.58 -15.78
N LEU A 999 38.53 4.99 -16.20
CA LEU A 999 38.39 4.36 -17.52
C LEU A 999 38.36 5.39 -18.66
N SER A 1000 37.93 6.62 -18.38
CA SER A 1000 37.83 7.71 -19.36
C SER A 1000 39.02 8.67 -19.36
N ASP A 1001 40.03 8.47 -18.52
CA ASP A 1001 41.15 9.41 -18.34
C ASP A 1001 40.63 10.83 -18.05
N GLY A 1002 39.70 10.91 -17.09
CA GLY A 1002 39.05 12.14 -16.63
C GLY A 1002 38.02 12.74 -17.59
N LYS A 1003 37.75 12.15 -18.77
CA LYS A 1003 36.97 12.81 -19.85
C LYS A 1003 35.45 12.68 -19.72
N LEU A 1004 34.94 11.66 -19.04
CA LEU A 1004 33.50 11.46 -18.86
C LEU A 1004 33.03 11.72 -17.43
N GLY A 1005 31.77 12.11 -17.31
CA GLY A 1005 31.04 12.17 -16.04
C GLY A 1005 30.19 10.92 -15.81
N TYR A 1006 29.74 10.72 -14.57
CA TYR A 1006 28.80 9.66 -14.19
C TYR A 1006 27.78 10.18 -13.19
N LEU A 1007 26.52 9.82 -13.37
CA LEU A 1007 25.44 9.99 -12.40
C LEU A 1007 24.64 8.69 -12.32
N HIS A 1008 24.22 8.31 -11.11
CA HIS A 1008 23.25 7.24 -10.91
C HIS A 1008 21.94 7.84 -10.39
N ILE A 1009 20.82 7.51 -11.02
CA ILE A 1009 19.49 7.98 -10.64
C ILE A 1009 18.75 6.82 -9.98
N ARG A 1010 18.64 6.81 -8.64
CA ARG A 1010 18.15 5.65 -7.87
C ARG A 1010 16.66 5.37 -7.98
N ALA A 1011 15.87 6.40 -8.24
CA ALA A 1011 14.41 6.38 -8.31
C ALA A 1011 13.95 7.57 -9.18
N MET A 1012 12.69 7.56 -9.62
CA MET A 1012 12.09 8.69 -10.32
C MET A 1012 11.15 9.48 -9.39
N GLY A 1013 11.67 9.95 -8.26
CA GLY A 1013 10.94 10.80 -7.31
C GLY A 1013 11.66 12.13 -7.07
N GLN A 1014 10.97 13.12 -6.48
CA GLN A 1014 11.50 14.49 -6.33
C GLN A 1014 12.89 14.53 -5.67
N ALA A 1015 13.12 13.77 -4.59
CA ALA A 1015 14.44 13.70 -3.95
C ALA A 1015 15.58 13.29 -4.91
N SER A 1016 15.29 12.44 -5.91
CA SER A 1016 16.26 12.05 -6.94
C SER A 1016 16.38 13.06 -8.08
N VAL A 1017 15.39 13.94 -8.27
CA VAL A 1017 15.54 15.16 -9.08
C VAL A 1017 16.42 16.16 -8.36
N ASP A 1018 16.21 16.37 -7.06
CA ASP A 1018 17.02 17.27 -6.22
C ASP A 1018 18.50 16.82 -6.18
N ASP A 1019 18.74 15.51 -6.01
CA ASP A 1019 20.07 14.90 -6.15
C ASP A 1019 20.67 15.12 -7.55
N TYR A 1020 19.87 14.88 -8.61
CA TYR A 1020 20.31 15.07 -9.99
C TYR A 1020 20.69 16.53 -10.28
N GLU A 1021 19.88 17.50 -9.86
CA GLU A 1021 20.18 18.93 -10.06
C GLU A 1021 21.44 19.37 -9.31
N ARG A 1022 21.64 18.88 -8.08
CA ARG A 1022 22.87 19.10 -7.29
C ARG A 1022 24.10 18.54 -7.99
N ASP A 1023 24.04 17.27 -8.39
CA ASP A 1023 25.21 16.50 -8.79
C ASP A 1023 25.56 16.67 -10.29
N LEU A 1024 24.61 17.03 -11.14
CA LEU A 1024 24.79 17.12 -12.60
C LEU A 1024 25.95 18.03 -13.01
N PHE A 1025 26.10 19.20 -12.37
CA PHE A 1025 27.23 20.08 -12.68
C PHE A 1025 28.55 19.52 -12.15
N ALA A 1026 28.55 18.96 -10.93
CA ALA A 1026 29.74 18.35 -10.32
C ALA A 1026 30.25 17.14 -11.11
N ALA A 1027 29.35 16.34 -11.67
CA ALA A 1027 29.69 15.19 -12.50
C ALA A 1027 30.14 15.57 -13.91
N ALA A 1028 29.61 16.65 -14.50
CA ALA A 1028 29.77 16.96 -15.93
C ALA A 1028 30.65 18.17 -16.28
N ASP A 1029 31.13 18.97 -15.32
CA ASP A 1029 32.07 20.05 -15.66
C ASP A 1029 33.43 19.50 -16.13
N GLY A 1030 34.02 20.19 -17.12
CA GLY A 1030 35.20 19.72 -17.85
C GLY A 1030 35.00 18.48 -18.74
N LYS A 1031 33.91 17.71 -18.57
CA LYS A 1031 33.68 16.43 -19.27
C LYS A 1031 33.15 16.61 -20.70
N VAL A 1032 33.53 15.71 -21.61
CA VAL A 1032 33.04 15.70 -23.01
C VAL A 1032 31.65 15.08 -23.14
N GLY A 1033 31.28 14.19 -22.22
CA GLY A 1033 29.99 13.50 -22.17
C GLY A 1033 29.67 12.97 -20.77
N LEU A 1034 28.45 12.47 -20.58
CA LEU A 1034 27.93 12.00 -19.30
C LEU A 1034 27.29 10.61 -19.42
N ILE A 1035 27.68 9.69 -18.54
CA ILE A 1035 26.96 8.42 -18.35
C ILE A 1035 25.86 8.64 -17.32
N ILE A 1036 24.62 8.28 -17.68
CA ILE A 1036 23.47 8.29 -16.77
C ILE A 1036 23.07 6.84 -16.50
N ASP A 1037 23.15 6.42 -15.25
CA ASP A 1037 22.87 5.05 -14.83
C ASP A 1037 21.48 4.97 -14.20
N VAL A 1038 20.58 4.21 -14.83
CA VAL A 1038 19.22 3.91 -14.33
C VAL A 1038 19.01 2.41 -14.12
N ARG A 1039 20.10 1.64 -14.06
CA ARG A 1039 20.06 0.24 -13.59
C ARG A 1039 19.51 0.20 -12.17
N ASP A 1040 18.72 -0.82 -11.87
CA ASP A 1040 18.10 -0.98 -10.55
C ASP A 1040 17.23 0.22 -10.07
N ASN A 1041 16.87 1.14 -10.96
CA ASN A 1041 15.91 2.21 -10.67
C ASN A 1041 14.48 1.65 -10.67
N GLY A 1042 13.84 1.66 -9.50
CA GLY A 1042 12.49 1.12 -9.29
C GLY A 1042 11.33 1.97 -9.83
N GLY A 1043 11.60 3.09 -10.50
CA GLY A 1043 10.60 4.00 -11.07
C GLY A 1043 10.09 5.06 -10.10
N GLY A 1044 8.89 5.58 -10.39
CA GLY A 1044 8.30 6.78 -9.78
C GLY A 1044 7.45 7.56 -10.79
N SER A 1045 7.61 8.88 -10.88
CA SER A 1045 6.84 9.79 -11.75
C SER A 1045 7.64 10.95 -12.38
N THR A 1046 8.94 11.13 -12.09
CA THR A 1046 9.70 12.34 -12.50
C THR A 1046 10.50 12.24 -13.80
N ALA A 1047 10.32 11.20 -14.62
CA ALA A 1047 11.06 11.02 -15.88
C ALA A 1047 11.00 12.25 -16.80
N ASP A 1048 9.83 12.89 -16.95
CA ASP A 1048 9.64 14.03 -17.84
C ASP A 1048 10.35 15.31 -17.37
N ILE A 1049 10.57 15.46 -16.05
CA ILE A 1049 11.40 16.52 -15.48
C ILE A 1049 12.86 16.33 -15.91
N LEU A 1050 13.37 15.09 -15.83
CA LEU A 1050 14.71 14.74 -16.30
C LEU A 1050 14.83 14.90 -17.83
N LEU A 1051 13.79 14.54 -18.59
CA LEU A 1051 13.77 14.75 -20.04
C LEU A 1051 13.76 16.24 -20.40
N ALA A 1052 13.08 17.11 -19.65
CA ALA A 1052 13.14 18.56 -19.86
C ALA A 1052 14.57 19.11 -19.67
N SER A 1053 15.34 18.56 -18.71
CA SER A 1053 16.77 18.85 -18.58
C SER A 1053 17.58 18.40 -19.80
N LEU A 1054 17.35 17.17 -20.28
CA LEU A 1054 18.18 16.57 -21.32
C LEU A 1054 17.82 17.03 -22.74
N THR A 1055 16.59 17.45 -23.00
CA THR A 1055 16.07 17.70 -24.37
C THR A 1055 15.96 19.18 -24.74
N ALA A 1056 16.12 20.10 -23.78
CA ALA A 1056 16.01 21.54 -24.02
C ALA A 1056 16.99 22.02 -25.12
N PRO A 1057 16.49 22.54 -26.27
CA PRO A 1057 17.30 22.75 -27.46
C PRO A 1057 18.40 23.80 -27.27
N ARG A 1058 19.51 23.64 -28.01
CA ARG A 1058 20.50 24.70 -28.20
C ARG A 1058 19.94 25.72 -29.19
N HIS A 1059 19.74 26.96 -28.77
CA HIS A 1059 19.20 28.06 -29.60
C HIS A 1059 20.12 29.28 -29.68
N ALA A 1060 21.01 29.46 -28.71
CA ALA A 1060 22.04 30.51 -28.67
C ALA A 1060 23.17 30.13 -27.70
N TYR A 1061 24.30 30.84 -27.81
CA TYR A 1061 25.37 30.89 -26.81
C TYR A 1061 25.78 32.35 -26.58
N ALA A 1062 26.36 32.65 -25.43
CA ALA A 1062 26.66 34.01 -24.98
C ALA A 1062 28.17 34.22 -24.76
N ILE A 1063 28.75 35.14 -25.52
CA ILE A 1063 30.13 35.61 -25.32
C ILE A 1063 30.08 36.94 -24.54
N SER A 1064 30.75 36.99 -23.39
CA SER A 1064 30.94 38.24 -22.63
C SER A 1064 32.03 39.09 -23.28
N ARG A 1065 31.95 40.42 -23.19
CA ARG A 1065 32.87 41.38 -23.86
C ARG A 1065 34.38 41.15 -23.60
N GLY A 1066 34.75 40.48 -22.51
CA GLY A 1066 36.13 40.14 -22.15
C GLY A 1066 36.52 38.67 -22.32
N ALA A 1067 35.67 37.83 -22.92
CA ALA A 1067 35.96 36.42 -23.21
C ALA A 1067 36.47 36.24 -24.64
N HIS A 1068 37.50 35.43 -24.85
CA HIS A 1068 37.98 35.09 -26.19
C HIS A 1068 37.06 34.03 -26.81
N GLY A 1069 36.62 34.23 -28.06
CA GLY A 1069 35.62 33.37 -28.70
C GLY A 1069 36.03 31.90 -28.83
N GLU A 1070 37.34 31.62 -28.91
CA GLU A 1070 37.92 30.27 -28.96
C GLU A 1070 37.84 29.54 -27.60
N GLU A 1071 37.73 30.26 -26.50
CA GLU A 1071 37.60 29.71 -25.13
C GLU A 1071 36.13 29.44 -24.75
N VAL A 1072 35.18 30.01 -25.50
CA VAL A 1072 33.74 29.88 -25.20
C VAL A 1072 33.22 28.56 -25.77
N LYS A 1073 32.94 27.61 -24.86
CA LYS A 1073 32.24 26.36 -25.15
C LYS A 1073 30.94 26.66 -25.94
N LYS A 1074 30.66 25.92 -27.03
CA LYS A 1074 29.47 26.11 -27.89
C LYS A 1074 28.13 25.98 -27.14
N ASP A 1075 28.13 25.44 -25.92
CA ASP A 1075 26.98 25.30 -25.01
C ASP A 1075 26.91 26.35 -23.89
N ALA A 1076 27.74 27.40 -23.95
CA ALA A 1076 27.78 28.48 -22.96
C ALA A 1076 26.57 29.41 -23.08
N TYR A 1077 25.58 29.24 -22.20
CA TYR A 1077 24.36 30.06 -22.13
C TYR A 1077 24.06 30.44 -20.66
N PRO A 1078 23.41 31.59 -20.36
CA PRO A 1078 22.97 31.93 -19.01
C PRO A 1078 22.04 30.86 -18.40
N ARG A 1079 22.55 30.10 -17.44
CA ARG A 1079 21.88 28.93 -16.84
C ARG A 1079 20.86 29.31 -15.77
N ASP A 1080 20.99 30.50 -15.18
CA ASP A 1080 20.10 31.12 -14.19
C ASP A 1080 18.69 31.46 -14.73
N ARG A 1081 18.40 31.09 -15.99
CA ARG A 1081 17.17 31.47 -16.73
C ARG A 1081 16.33 30.28 -17.18
N ARG A 1082 16.60 29.08 -16.71
CA ARG A 1082 15.83 27.86 -17.03
C ARG A 1082 15.15 27.32 -15.77
N LEU A 1083 13.97 26.73 -15.94
CA LEU A 1083 13.22 26.08 -14.85
C LEU A 1083 14.00 24.90 -14.24
N ILE A 1084 14.60 24.09 -15.10
CA ILE A 1084 15.60 23.06 -14.76
C ILE A 1084 16.87 23.29 -15.58
N TYR A 1085 18.03 22.94 -15.03
CA TYR A 1085 19.29 22.99 -15.77
C TYR A 1085 19.24 22.16 -17.06
N GLY A 1086 19.72 22.71 -18.18
CA GLY A 1086 19.74 21.99 -19.46
C GLY A 1086 21.08 21.34 -19.77
N TYR A 1087 21.13 20.02 -19.95
CA TYR A 1087 22.33 19.29 -20.36
C TYR A 1087 22.26 18.83 -21.83
N SER A 1088 23.15 19.39 -22.66
CA SER A 1088 23.09 19.25 -24.13
C SER A 1088 24.29 18.55 -24.77
N ARG A 1089 25.24 18.00 -24.01
CA ARG A 1089 26.34 17.17 -24.57
C ARG A 1089 25.91 15.71 -24.73
N ASP A 1090 26.75 14.90 -25.33
CA ASP A 1090 26.46 13.47 -25.48
C ASP A 1090 26.22 12.78 -24.14
N ILE A 1091 25.22 11.91 -24.14
CA ILE A 1091 24.93 10.99 -23.04
C ILE A 1091 24.90 9.55 -23.55
N SER A 1092 25.16 8.63 -22.64
CA SER A 1092 24.85 7.21 -22.78
C SER A 1092 24.17 6.75 -21.50
N VAL A 1093 23.13 5.93 -21.64
CA VAL A 1093 22.25 5.54 -20.56
C VAL A 1093 22.39 4.05 -20.28
N LEU A 1094 22.74 3.70 -19.04
CA LEU A 1094 22.83 2.31 -18.60
C LEU A 1094 21.47 1.82 -18.13
N ILE A 1095 21.05 0.67 -18.66
CA ILE A 1095 19.78 0.00 -18.35
C ILE A 1095 20.00 -1.48 -18.05
N ASN A 1096 19.13 -2.07 -17.23
CA ASN A 1096 19.08 -3.51 -17.01
C ASN A 1096 17.66 -4.00 -16.73
N GLU A 1097 17.51 -5.31 -16.55
CA GLU A 1097 16.26 -5.98 -16.16
C GLU A 1097 15.65 -5.47 -14.84
N ASN A 1098 16.43 -4.75 -14.02
CA ASN A 1098 15.97 -4.13 -12.78
C ASN A 1098 15.46 -2.68 -12.96
N SER A 1099 15.80 -2.00 -14.06
CA SER A 1099 15.16 -0.75 -14.48
C SER A 1099 13.66 -0.98 -14.70
N PHE A 1100 12.81 -0.29 -13.94
CA PHE A 1100 11.38 -0.59 -13.82
C PHE A 1100 10.49 0.65 -13.90
N SER A 1101 9.26 0.49 -14.44
CA SER A 1101 8.23 1.53 -14.42
C SER A 1101 8.69 2.83 -15.09
N ASN A 1102 8.67 3.96 -14.40
CA ASN A 1102 9.04 5.26 -14.95
C ASN A 1102 10.53 5.37 -15.37
N ALA A 1103 11.42 4.48 -14.90
CA ALA A 1103 12.77 4.35 -15.47
C ALA A 1103 12.76 3.74 -16.89
N GLU A 1104 11.78 2.90 -17.19
CA GLU A 1104 11.58 2.33 -18.53
C GLU A 1104 10.93 3.35 -19.47
N ILE A 1105 10.02 4.19 -18.97
CA ILE A 1105 9.48 5.34 -19.70
C ILE A 1105 10.62 6.27 -20.11
N PHE A 1106 11.54 6.58 -19.18
CA PHE A 1106 12.75 7.34 -19.47
C PHE A 1106 13.62 6.65 -20.54
N ALA A 1107 13.92 5.36 -20.41
CA ALA A 1107 14.73 4.62 -21.38
C ALA A 1107 14.09 4.59 -22.78
N HIS A 1108 12.80 4.26 -22.88
CA HIS A 1108 12.02 4.32 -24.13
C HIS A 1108 12.07 5.74 -24.72
N ALA A 1109 11.84 6.78 -23.92
CA ALA A 1109 11.86 8.16 -24.39
C ALA A 1109 13.23 8.58 -24.95
N ILE A 1110 14.34 8.30 -24.24
CA ILE A 1110 15.71 8.58 -24.72
C ILE A 1110 15.97 7.96 -26.10
N LYS A 1111 15.49 6.73 -26.31
CA LYS A 1111 15.61 6.03 -27.60
C LYS A 1111 14.67 6.58 -28.66
N THR A 1112 13.40 6.82 -28.35
CA THR A 1112 12.38 7.36 -29.26
C THR A 1112 12.76 8.74 -29.80
N ILE A 1113 13.35 9.61 -28.97
CA ILE A 1113 13.78 10.96 -29.36
C ILE A 1113 15.25 11.01 -29.82
N ASN A 1114 15.94 9.86 -29.89
CA ASN A 1114 17.35 9.72 -30.27
C ASN A 1114 18.31 10.65 -29.48
N ARG A 1115 18.13 10.76 -28.15
CA ARG A 1115 18.93 11.67 -27.30
C ARG A 1115 20.30 11.10 -26.92
N GLY A 1116 20.45 9.78 -26.89
CA GLY A 1116 21.67 9.07 -26.53
C GLY A 1116 21.52 7.57 -26.76
N LYS A 1117 22.59 6.80 -26.53
CA LYS A 1117 22.57 5.34 -26.67
C LYS A 1117 22.20 4.65 -25.37
N LEU A 1118 21.37 3.61 -25.46
CA LEU A 1118 21.08 2.69 -24.36
C LEU A 1118 22.09 1.55 -24.34
N VAL A 1119 22.67 1.23 -23.17
CA VAL A 1119 23.70 0.19 -23.00
C VAL A 1119 23.33 -0.73 -21.83
N GLY A 1120 23.50 -2.04 -22.00
CA GLY A 1120 23.23 -3.04 -20.96
C GLY A 1120 22.26 -4.12 -21.41
N THR A 1121 21.29 -4.49 -20.58
CA THR A 1121 20.25 -5.49 -20.88
C THR A 1121 18.88 -4.81 -21.07
N PRO A 1122 17.91 -5.43 -21.77
CA PRO A 1122 16.57 -4.85 -21.90
C PRO A 1122 15.93 -4.59 -20.54
N THR A 1123 15.13 -3.52 -20.43
CA THR A 1123 14.38 -3.26 -19.20
C THR A 1123 13.27 -4.29 -18.97
N TYR A 1124 12.70 -4.31 -17.77
CA TYR A 1124 11.78 -5.36 -17.32
C TYR A 1124 10.51 -5.53 -18.18
N GLY A 1125 10.01 -4.48 -18.81
CA GLY A 1125 8.69 -4.43 -19.43
C GLY A 1125 7.58 -4.36 -18.40
N GLY A 1126 7.68 -3.49 -17.39
CA GLY A 1126 6.64 -3.29 -16.39
C GLY A 1126 6.22 -1.84 -16.31
N VAL A 1127 5.23 -1.43 -17.11
CA VAL A 1127 4.94 0.00 -17.35
C VAL A 1127 3.43 0.31 -17.32
N ILE A 1128 2.84 0.16 -16.14
CA ILE A 1128 1.47 0.57 -15.85
C ILE A 1128 1.50 1.52 -14.64
N SER A 1129 1.01 2.76 -14.77
CA SER A 1129 0.87 3.63 -13.60
C SER A 1129 -0.18 3.06 -12.65
N THR A 1130 0.09 3.15 -11.35
CA THR A 1130 -0.66 2.43 -10.31
C THR A 1130 -0.90 3.30 -9.09
N GLY A 1131 -2.07 3.13 -8.49
CA GLY A 1131 -2.41 3.66 -7.17
C GLY A 1131 -2.45 2.55 -6.11
N ALA A 1132 -3.16 2.82 -5.02
CA ALA A 1132 -3.53 1.80 -4.04
C ALA A 1132 -4.91 2.06 -3.45
N ALA A 1133 -5.62 0.99 -3.12
CA ALA A 1133 -6.82 0.99 -2.30
C ALA A 1133 -6.60 0.17 -1.02
N THR A 1134 -7.33 0.46 0.05
CA THR A 1134 -7.31 -0.35 1.29
C THR A 1134 -8.57 -1.20 1.39
N LEU A 1135 -8.45 -2.42 1.92
CA LEU A 1135 -9.55 -3.33 2.27
C LEU A 1135 -10.07 -3.06 3.70
N ILE A 1136 -11.08 -3.82 4.14
CA ILE A 1136 -11.80 -3.63 5.41
C ILE A 1136 -10.91 -3.64 6.67
N ASP A 1137 -9.78 -4.37 6.63
CA ASP A 1137 -8.82 -4.54 7.73
C ASP A 1137 -7.53 -3.73 7.56
N GLY A 1138 -7.46 -2.84 6.56
CA GLY A 1138 -6.27 -2.06 6.26
C GLY A 1138 -5.25 -2.73 5.32
N THR A 1139 -5.48 -3.98 4.87
CA THR A 1139 -4.70 -4.61 3.79
C THR A 1139 -4.71 -3.70 2.56
N ALA A 1140 -3.57 -3.42 1.94
CA ALA A 1140 -3.49 -2.56 0.76
C ALA A 1140 -3.44 -3.39 -0.54
N VAL A 1141 -4.12 -2.94 -1.58
CA VAL A 1141 -4.20 -3.55 -2.92
C VAL A 1141 -3.75 -2.51 -3.93
N ARG A 1142 -2.80 -2.85 -4.82
CA ARG A 1142 -2.38 -1.95 -5.91
C ARG A 1142 -3.44 -1.86 -6.99
N THR A 1143 -3.55 -0.69 -7.62
CA THR A 1143 -4.54 -0.39 -8.66
C THR A 1143 -3.85 0.08 -9.94
N PRO A 1144 -3.29 -0.83 -10.77
CA PRO A 1144 -2.58 -0.50 -12.01
C PRO A 1144 -3.56 -0.24 -13.18
N GLY A 1145 -3.85 1.05 -13.43
CA GLY A 1145 -4.97 1.46 -14.31
C GLY A 1145 -4.62 2.30 -15.55
N ARG A 1146 -3.35 2.72 -15.73
CA ARG A 1146 -2.94 3.51 -16.90
C ARG A 1146 -1.74 2.87 -17.60
N GLY A 1147 -1.99 2.27 -18.76
CA GLY A 1147 -0.95 1.74 -19.65
C GLY A 1147 -0.20 2.85 -20.37
N TRP A 1148 1.05 2.57 -20.76
CA TRP A 1148 1.91 3.49 -21.50
C TRP A 1148 2.24 2.91 -22.87
N TYR A 1149 2.26 3.76 -23.90
CA TYR A 1149 2.40 3.34 -25.28
C TYR A 1149 3.53 4.11 -25.98
N ILE A 1150 4.36 3.42 -26.75
CA ILE A 1150 5.46 4.04 -27.49
C ILE A 1150 4.88 4.93 -28.60
N SER A 1151 5.21 6.23 -28.57
CA SER A 1151 4.74 7.21 -29.55
C SER A 1151 5.04 6.78 -30.99
N GLY A 1152 4.11 7.05 -31.91
CA GLY A 1152 4.16 6.66 -33.32
C GLY A 1152 3.86 5.18 -33.60
N SER A 1153 4.38 4.24 -32.80
CA SER A 1153 4.11 2.80 -33.00
C SER A 1153 2.84 2.31 -32.28
N HIS A 1154 2.41 3.00 -31.22
CA HIS A 1154 1.35 2.60 -30.31
C HIS A 1154 1.55 1.22 -29.64
N THR A 1155 2.80 0.72 -29.59
CA THR A 1155 3.16 -0.51 -28.88
C THR A 1155 2.96 -0.30 -27.37
N ASP A 1156 2.22 -1.19 -26.71
CA ASP A 1156 2.10 -1.23 -25.23
C ASP A 1156 3.49 -1.50 -24.62
N MET A 1157 3.93 -0.64 -23.70
CA MET A 1157 5.21 -0.81 -22.99
C MET A 1157 5.16 -1.94 -21.94
N GLU A 1158 3.96 -2.34 -21.49
CA GLU A 1158 3.80 -3.48 -20.60
C GLU A 1158 4.19 -4.79 -21.32
N ASN A 1159 5.05 -5.57 -20.69
CA ASN A 1159 5.78 -6.72 -21.24
C ASN A 1159 6.70 -6.43 -22.44
N HIS A 1160 6.93 -5.15 -22.78
CA HIS A 1160 7.81 -4.73 -23.88
C HIS A 1160 8.86 -3.73 -23.39
N GLY A 1161 9.83 -4.24 -22.61
CA GLY A 1161 10.94 -3.44 -22.07
C GLY A 1161 11.77 -2.74 -23.15
N ALA A 1162 12.34 -1.59 -22.79
CA ALA A 1162 13.21 -0.80 -23.63
C ALA A 1162 14.46 -1.61 -23.99
N GLN A 1163 14.67 -1.81 -25.30
CA GLN A 1163 15.78 -2.59 -25.82
C GLN A 1163 17.06 -1.74 -25.87
N PRO A 1164 18.23 -2.22 -25.41
CA PRO A 1164 19.49 -1.50 -25.53
C PRO A 1164 19.87 -1.31 -27.00
N ASP A 1165 20.71 -0.31 -27.29
CA ASP A 1165 21.41 -0.19 -28.56
C ASP A 1165 22.69 -1.04 -28.57
N ILE A 1166 23.32 -1.21 -27.39
CA ILE A 1166 24.45 -2.10 -27.17
C ILE A 1166 24.09 -3.10 -26.07
N SER A 1167 23.76 -4.33 -26.48
CA SER A 1167 23.41 -5.42 -25.57
C SER A 1167 24.67 -5.98 -24.89
N VAL A 1168 24.77 -5.83 -23.58
CA VAL A 1168 25.88 -6.31 -22.74
C VAL A 1168 25.29 -6.94 -21.47
N PRO A 1169 25.37 -8.26 -21.28
CA PRO A 1169 24.96 -8.91 -20.04
C PRO A 1169 25.97 -8.66 -18.92
N GLN A 1170 25.49 -8.59 -17.68
CA GLN A 1170 26.32 -8.65 -16.48
C GLN A 1170 26.25 -10.08 -15.92
N THR A 1171 27.37 -10.81 -15.98
CA THR A 1171 27.42 -12.23 -15.59
C THR A 1171 27.80 -12.41 -14.11
N PRO A 1172 27.51 -13.58 -13.50
CA PRO A 1172 27.97 -13.89 -12.14
C PRO A 1172 29.50 -13.86 -12.00
N ALA A 1173 30.21 -14.20 -13.08
CA ALA A 1173 31.66 -14.14 -13.13
C ALA A 1173 32.17 -12.69 -13.12
N ASP A 1174 31.50 -11.77 -13.83
CA ASP A 1174 31.83 -10.33 -13.75
C ASP A 1174 31.56 -9.79 -12.33
N GLU A 1175 30.41 -10.13 -11.75
CA GLU A 1175 30.03 -9.74 -10.38
C GLU A 1175 31.05 -10.24 -9.33
N ALA A 1176 31.40 -11.53 -9.37
CA ALA A 1176 32.37 -12.13 -8.46
C ALA A 1176 33.81 -11.61 -8.67
N ALA A 1177 34.14 -11.14 -9.87
CA ALA A 1177 35.40 -10.46 -10.16
C ALA A 1177 35.39 -8.96 -9.83
N GLY A 1178 34.26 -8.40 -9.38
CA GLY A 1178 34.09 -6.97 -9.12
C GLY A 1178 34.05 -6.09 -10.38
N ARG A 1179 33.85 -6.70 -11.55
CA ARG A 1179 33.84 -6.05 -12.87
C ARG A 1179 32.44 -5.55 -13.23
N ASP A 1180 32.34 -4.40 -13.89
CA ASP A 1180 31.08 -3.85 -14.41
C ASP A 1180 31.17 -3.75 -15.94
N ALA A 1181 30.81 -4.83 -16.62
CA ALA A 1181 30.98 -4.98 -18.06
C ALA A 1181 30.11 -3.98 -18.85
N GLN A 1182 28.94 -3.64 -18.31
CA GLN A 1182 28.02 -2.68 -18.91
C GLN A 1182 28.58 -1.25 -18.84
N LEU A 1183 29.11 -0.85 -17.68
CA LEU A 1183 29.75 0.45 -17.48
C LEU A 1183 30.99 0.61 -18.35
N GLU A 1184 31.84 -0.42 -18.45
CA GLU A 1184 32.99 -0.45 -19.36
C GLU A 1184 32.58 -0.24 -20.83
N ALA A 1185 31.49 -0.90 -21.27
CA ALA A 1185 30.96 -0.75 -22.63
C ALA A 1185 30.41 0.66 -22.89
N ALA A 1186 29.70 1.26 -21.92
CA ALA A 1186 29.19 2.62 -22.03
C ALA A 1186 30.30 3.68 -22.05
N VAL A 1187 31.35 3.52 -21.23
CA VAL A 1187 32.54 4.38 -21.29
C VAL A 1187 33.19 4.30 -22.67
N LYS A 1188 33.37 3.07 -23.21
CA LYS A 1188 33.99 2.89 -24.53
C LYS A 1188 33.15 3.53 -25.64
N GLU A 1189 31.85 3.27 -25.70
CA GLU A 1189 30.97 3.82 -26.73
C GLU A 1189 30.94 5.35 -26.68
N LEU A 1190 30.76 5.94 -25.49
CA LEU A 1190 30.64 7.38 -25.36
C LEU A 1190 31.95 8.10 -25.67
N LEU A 1191 33.10 7.51 -25.32
CA LEU A 1191 34.42 8.02 -25.75
C LEU A 1191 34.62 7.92 -27.25
N ASP A 1192 34.13 6.87 -27.91
CA ASP A 1192 34.28 6.71 -29.35
C ASP A 1192 33.38 7.68 -30.12
N ARG A 1193 32.11 7.84 -29.70
CA ARG A 1193 31.18 8.85 -30.26
C ARG A 1193 31.68 10.28 -30.04
N ALA A 1194 32.18 10.61 -28.84
CA ALA A 1194 32.69 11.96 -28.54
C ALA A 1194 34.02 12.34 -29.25
N LYS A 1195 34.63 11.42 -30.03
CA LYS A 1195 35.77 11.72 -30.92
C LYS A 1195 35.36 12.11 -32.33
N GLU A 1196 34.13 11.81 -32.74
CA GLU A 1196 33.64 12.17 -34.07
C GLU A 1196 33.32 13.68 -34.09
N PRO A 1197 33.89 14.47 -35.03
CA PRO A 1197 33.60 15.90 -35.10
C PRO A 1197 32.18 16.16 -35.64
N GLU A 1198 31.44 17.05 -34.95
CA GLU A 1198 30.20 17.71 -35.42
C GLU A 1198 30.40 18.44 -36.76
#